data_AF-A0A6M2F2A5-F1
#
_entry.id   AF-A0A6M2F2A5-F1
#
_cell.length_a   1.000
_cell.length_b   1.000
_cell.length_c   1.000
_cell.angle_alpha   90.00
_cell.angle_beta   90.00
_cell.angle_gamma   90.00
#
_symmetry.space_group_name_H-M   'P 1'
#
loop_
_entity.id
_entity.type
_entity.pdbx_description
1 polymer ?
#
loop_
_entity_poly.entity_id
_entity_poly.type
_entity_poly.pdbx_seq_one_letter_code
_entity_poly.pdbx_strand_id
1 'polypeptide(L)'
;MAREFATCVEYGLSLSKRIYYGKEMTPAASAAMTRSMSSKSSELAESYLPAAVMAYAVVPEPELVDNPDVPSYQPYVHGRCGPPALIPLQMHGAVAMEIDCCFDHANVCFSGAWRVHCIKPSGKCDIRIAVPMGEQGSLLGVEVDVPGRSYHSQLIQAEDANDKEKASRGWNGRLIKGSMYSFEIPEVGGGSTFSIKFTWSQKLLYHEGQFSLNVPFSFPSFVNPIGKKISKREKILLNVNSGVGKEILCRCASHALKELRREVGKMGFLYDAEVLTWSSSDFSFSYNVCSKDLFGGVLLQSPFLRDFDDRQMFCCYLFPGDNQSMKAFRKEVVFLMDISGSMKGNPFESAKNGILSSLQKLNPEDSFNIIAFNVETYLFSSLMEQATKEAILQATQWLNDKLTADGGTDILAPLKQALKLLAETTDSIPLIFLITDGAVEDERDICNFVKGSLTSGGSISLRICTFGIGTYCNHYFLRMLAQIGRGHFDTAYDADSVDFRMQKLFTTASSIILANITVDALESLDSLELLPFCIPDLSCGCPLIVSGRYSGNFPDSVKLSGILADMRKFTIDIKAQKAKDLPVDRVVGRRQIDLLTANAWLSGSKELEQKVAKMSIQSGVPSEYTLMVLHHTLREEKASETILIQDVFNKIYPLKKMDLQTKIMLGNLCVGFGNLSATAENIPPGTEETKSSDATEMLFNAASNCCSRVVDRCCCMCFIQTCSYMNNQCAIVLSQICAALACFECMNCCFELCECG
;
A
#
# COMPACT_ATOMS: atom_id res chain seq x y z
N MET A 1 9.63 7.00 -9.28
CA MET A 1 8.22 7.28 -9.62
C MET A 1 7.68 8.58 -9.01
N ALA A 2 7.65 8.74 -7.68
CA ALA A 2 7.13 9.96 -7.03
C ALA A 2 7.75 11.27 -7.55
N ARG A 3 9.08 11.29 -7.70
CA ARG A 3 9.81 12.43 -8.27
C ARG A 3 9.41 12.73 -9.72
N GLU A 4 9.29 11.70 -10.54
CA GLU A 4 8.85 11.83 -11.94
C GLU A 4 7.41 12.38 -12.01
N PHE A 5 6.50 11.85 -11.19
CA PHE A 5 5.13 12.34 -11.07
C PHE A 5 5.11 13.84 -10.71
N ALA A 6 5.86 14.23 -9.69
CA ALA A 6 5.99 15.63 -9.27
C ALA A 6 6.54 16.53 -10.39
N THR A 7 7.55 16.09 -11.13
CA THR A 7 8.09 16.81 -12.28
C THR A 7 7.06 16.94 -13.41
N CYS A 8 6.27 15.89 -13.68
CA CYS A 8 5.20 15.96 -14.68
C CYS A 8 4.12 16.98 -14.29
N VAL A 9 3.77 17.06 -13.00
CA VAL A 9 2.82 18.04 -12.45
C VAL A 9 3.38 19.46 -12.53
N GLU A 10 4.63 19.66 -12.14
CA GLU A 10 5.30 20.96 -12.25
C GLU A 10 5.32 21.46 -13.70
N TYR A 11 5.63 20.57 -14.65
CA TYR A 11 5.61 20.91 -16.07
C TYR A 11 4.19 21.22 -16.57
N GLY A 12 3.18 20.44 -16.15
CA GLY A 12 1.78 20.71 -16.47
C GLY A 12 1.28 22.06 -15.93
N LEU A 13 1.67 22.43 -14.71
CA LEU A 13 1.40 23.76 -14.14
C LEU A 13 2.09 24.89 -14.90
N SER A 14 3.26 24.63 -15.48
CA SER A 14 3.93 25.59 -16.36
C SER A 14 3.17 25.76 -17.69
N LEU A 15 2.69 24.66 -18.27
CA LEU A 15 1.89 24.68 -19.50
C LEU A 15 0.53 25.35 -19.29
N SER A 16 -0.12 25.14 -18.14
CA SER A 16 -1.46 25.69 -17.87
C SER A 16 -1.49 27.22 -17.79
N LYS A 17 -0.35 27.88 -17.56
CA LYS A 17 -0.22 29.35 -17.61
C LYS A 17 -0.52 29.95 -18.98
N ARG A 18 -0.52 29.13 -20.04
CA ARG A 18 -0.86 29.54 -21.41
C ARG A 18 -2.35 29.60 -21.66
N ILE A 19 -3.15 28.93 -20.82
CA ILE A 19 -4.60 28.85 -20.98
C ILE A 19 -5.19 30.24 -20.75
N TYR A 20 -5.87 30.74 -21.77
CA TYR A 20 -6.52 32.04 -21.71
C TYR A 20 -7.94 31.89 -21.14
N TYR A 21 -8.26 32.66 -20.09
CA TYR A 21 -9.57 32.62 -19.42
C TYR A 21 -10.44 33.87 -19.71
N GLY A 22 -10.06 34.72 -20.66
CA GLY A 22 -10.73 36.00 -20.93
C GLY A 22 -10.08 37.20 -20.22
N LYS A 23 -10.43 38.43 -20.65
CA LYS A 23 -9.83 39.67 -20.14
C LYS A 23 -10.14 40.00 -18.67
N GLU A 24 -11.17 39.39 -18.09
CA GLU A 24 -11.63 39.65 -16.72
C GLU A 24 -11.22 38.56 -15.71
N MET A 25 -10.53 37.50 -16.16
CA MET A 25 -10.19 36.34 -15.32
C MET A 25 -8.70 36.04 -15.44
N THR A 26 -7.89 36.67 -14.59
CA THR A 26 -6.49 36.29 -14.41
C THR A 26 -6.40 35.23 -13.31
N PRO A 27 -5.59 34.16 -13.48
CA PRO A 27 -5.24 33.28 -12.37
C PRO A 27 -4.65 34.12 -11.24
N ALA A 28 -5.09 33.90 -9.99
CA ALA A 28 -4.43 34.52 -8.85
C ALA A 28 -2.94 34.16 -8.90
N ALA A 29 -2.07 35.17 -8.87
CA ALA A 29 -0.63 34.96 -8.87
C ALA A 29 -0.28 33.97 -7.75
N SER A 30 0.31 32.83 -8.10
CA SER A 30 0.93 31.95 -7.11
C SER A 30 1.91 32.80 -6.31
N ALA A 31 1.77 32.84 -4.98
CA ALA A 31 2.74 33.48 -4.12
C ALA A 31 4.14 33.02 -4.56
N ALA A 32 4.98 33.98 -4.95
CA ALA A 32 6.29 33.70 -5.50
C ALA A 32 7.09 32.88 -4.46
N MET A 33 7.30 31.60 -4.74
CA MET A 33 8.34 30.83 -4.05
C MET A 33 9.68 31.48 -4.42
N THR A 34 10.37 31.99 -3.41
CA THR A 34 11.69 32.61 -3.51
C THR A 34 12.64 31.64 -4.20
N ARG A 35 13.16 32.01 -5.38
CA ARG A 35 14.27 31.30 -6.02
C ARG A 35 15.53 31.49 -5.16
N SER A 36 15.80 30.56 -4.23
CA SER A 36 17.15 30.37 -3.70
C SER A 36 17.76 29.14 -4.38
N MET A 37 18.71 29.39 -5.29
CA MET A 37 19.55 28.36 -5.89
C MET A 37 20.61 27.92 -4.86
N SER A 38 20.26 26.97 -4.00
CA SER A 38 21.21 25.99 -3.42
C SER A 38 20.47 24.89 -2.65
N SER A 39 20.86 23.64 -2.91
CA SER A 39 20.65 22.40 -2.13
C SER A 39 19.23 21.93 -1.72
N LYS A 40 18.12 22.43 -2.27
CA LYS A 40 16.73 22.01 -1.88
C LYS A 40 15.90 21.28 -2.96
N SER A 41 16.50 20.43 -3.80
CA SER A 41 15.75 19.78 -4.89
C SER A 41 14.79 18.66 -4.44
N SER A 42 14.96 18.06 -3.25
CA SER A 42 14.03 17.04 -2.75
C SER A 42 12.76 17.64 -2.11
N GLU A 43 12.88 18.69 -1.29
CA GLU A 43 11.73 19.36 -0.64
C GLU A 43 10.76 19.98 -1.66
N LEU A 44 11.26 20.52 -2.77
CA LEU A 44 10.42 21.07 -3.85
C LEU A 44 9.65 19.98 -4.61
N ALA A 45 10.22 18.78 -4.74
CA ALA A 45 9.55 17.66 -5.42
C ALA A 45 8.39 17.09 -4.59
N GLU A 46 8.46 17.12 -3.26
CA GLU A 46 7.36 16.66 -2.40
C GLU A 46 6.14 17.59 -2.45
N SER A 47 6.33 18.88 -2.75
CA SER A 47 5.24 19.86 -2.79
C SER A 47 4.16 19.60 -3.86
N TYR A 48 4.47 18.79 -4.88
CA TYR A 48 3.56 18.48 -5.99
C TYR A 48 2.92 17.09 -5.90
N LEU A 49 3.22 16.32 -4.85
CA LEU A 49 2.51 15.06 -4.57
C LEU A 49 1.12 15.37 -3.98
N PRO A 50 0.07 14.68 -4.42
CA PRO A 50 -1.30 14.95 -3.95
C PRO A 50 -1.47 14.56 -2.48
N ALA A 51 -2.00 15.49 -1.67
CA ALA A 51 -2.41 15.28 -0.28
C ALA A 51 -3.94 15.12 -0.13
N ALA A 52 -4.64 14.92 -1.26
CA ALA A 52 -6.05 14.56 -1.35
C ALA A 52 -6.28 13.85 -2.69
N VAL A 53 -7.47 13.31 -2.92
CA VAL A 53 -7.82 12.73 -4.23
C VAL A 53 -7.77 13.82 -5.31
N MET A 54 -6.95 13.60 -6.34
CA MET A 54 -6.71 14.55 -7.42
C MET A 54 -6.82 13.89 -8.80
N ALA A 55 -7.28 14.66 -9.79
CA ALA A 55 -7.33 14.25 -11.19
C ALA A 55 -6.50 15.20 -12.04
N TYR A 56 -5.81 14.64 -13.04
CA TYR A 56 -4.88 15.35 -13.91
C TYR A 56 -5.17 14.99 -15.36
N ALA A 57 -5.17 15.98 -16.26
CA ALA A 57 -5.13 15.71 -17.69
C ALA A 57 -3.71 15.28 -18.07
N VAL A 58 -3.59 14.12 -18.74
CA VAL A 58 -2.34 13.61 -19.30
C VAL A 58 -2.14 14.26 -20.67
N VAL A 59 -1.08 15.05 -20.81
CA VAL A 59 -0.79 15.86 -21.99
C VAL A 59 0.53 15.41 -22.60
N PRO A 60 0.51 14.54 -23.63
CA PRO A 60 1.71 14.14 -24.36
C PRO A 60 2.20 15.23 -25.31
N GLU A 61 1.30 16.10 -25.78
CA GLU A 61 1.58 17.14 -26.78
C GLU A 61 0.99 18.48 -26.33
N PRO A 62 1.80 19.56 -26.22
CA PRO A 62 1.33 20.87 -25.77
C PRO A 62 0.23 21.48 -26.64
N GLU A 63 0.10 21.08 -27.90
CA GLU A 63 -0.93 21.55 -28.85
C GLU A 63 -2.36 21.14 -28.45
N LEU A 64 -2.52 20.19 -27.51
CA LEU A 64 -3.82 19.84 -26.95
C LEU A 64 -4.33 20.87 -25.93
N VAL A 65 -3.43 21.70 -25.38
CA VAL A 65 -3.72 22.58 -24.24
C VAL A 65 -4.33 23.90 -24.72
N ASP A 66 -5.65 24.02 -24.56
CA ASP A 66 -6.37 25.27 -24.76
C ASP A 66 -7.60 25.32 -23.85
N ASN A 67 -8.19 26.49 -23.70
CA ASN A 67 -9.45 26.63 -22.97
C ASN A 67 -10.61 26.13 -23.85
N PRO A 68 -11.39 25.11 -23.42
CA PRO A 68 -12.53 24.60 -24.18
C PRO A 68 -13.68 25.60 -24.30
N ASP A 69 -13.79 26.57 -23.38
CA ASP A 69 -14.88 27.53 -23.33
C ASP A 69 -14.54 28.83 -24.06
N VAL A 70 -13.25 29.19 -24.12
CA VAL A 70 -12.74 30.41 -24.78
C VAL A 70 -11.50 30.07 -25.61
N PRO A 71 -11.67 29.47 -26.80
CA PRO A 71 -10.54 29.08 -27.64
C PRO A 71 -9.65 30.28 -27.93
N SER A 72 -8.34 30.10 -27.75
CA SER A 72 -7.37 31.17 -27.94
C SER A 72 -6.48 30.87 -29.14
N TYR A 73 -6.16 31.89 -29.95
CA TYR A 73 -5.15 31.74 -30.99
C TYR A 73 -3.77 31.66 -30.32
N GLN A 74 -3.30 30.45 -30.05
CA GLN A 74 -1.95 30.21 -29.52
C GLN A 74 -0.96 30.00 -30.68
N PRO A 75 0.25 30.61 -30.62
CA PRO A 75 1.30 30.28 -31.57
C PRO A 75 1.66 28.79 -31.48
N TYR A 76 1.85 28.13 -32.62
CA TYR A 76 2.17 26.70 -32.69
C TYR A 76 3.37 26.35 -31.81
N VAL A 77 3.14 25.50 -30.81
CA VAL A 77 4.21 24.94 -29.97
C VAL A 77 4.41 23.49 -30.35
N HIS A 78 5.40 23.24 -31.19
CA HIS A 78 5.79 21.89 -31.55
C HIS A 78 6.64 21.25 -30.44
N GLY A 79 6.44 19.95 -30.22
CA GLY A 79 7.24 19.15 -29.31
C GLY A 79 6.42 18.09 -28.59
N ARG A 80 7.07 16.98 -28.22
CA ARG A 80 6.47 15.97 -27.34
C ARG A 80 6.94 16.18 -25.91
N CYS A 81 6.02 16.05 -24.96
CA CYS A 81 6.31 16.00 -23.54
C CYS A 81 6.78 14.57 -23.21
N GLY A 82 8.07 14.38 -22.94
CA GLY A 82 8.62 13.11 -22.48
C GLY A 82 9.27 13.27 -21.11
N PRO A 83 8.69 12.72 -20.01
CA PRO A 83 7.35 12.12 -19.86
C PRO A 83 6.18 13.12 -20.08
N PRO A 84 4.92 12.66 -20.26
CA PRO A 84 3.79 13.54 -20.52
C PRO A 84 3.53 14.50 -19.36
N ALA A 85 3.11 15.72 -19.68
CA ALA A 85 2.76 16.71 -18.67
C ALA A 85 1.44 16.34 -17.96
N LEU A 86 1.35 16.61 -16.65
CA LEU A 86 0.14 16.38 -15.87
C LEU A 86 -0.45 17.72 -15.44
N ILE A 87 -1.55 18.14 -16.06
CA ILE A 87 -2.22 19.40 -15.68
C ILE A 87 -3.30 19.08 -14.62
N PRO A 88 -3.17 19.59 -13.38
CA PRO A 88 -4.19 19.38 -12.35
C PRO A 88 -5.55 19.95 -12.79
N LEU A 89 -6.61 19.17 -12.62
CA LEU A 89 -7.95 19.56 -13.03
C LEU A 89 -8.68 20.34 -11.93
N GLN A 90 -9.51 21.30 -12.35
CA GLN A 90 -10.32 22.10 -11.45
C GLN A 90 -11.48 21.26 -10.89
N MET A 91 -11.68 21.36 -9.58
CA MET A 91 -12.76 20.70 -8.85
C MET A 91 -13.97 21.62 -8.74
N HIS A 92 -15.18 21.09 -8.98
CA HIS A 92 -16.42 21.87 -9.00
C HIS A 92 -17.53 21.22 -8.17
N GLY A 93 -18.53 22.03 -7.80
CA GLY A 93 -19.73 21.56 -7.12
C GLY A 93 -19.46 21.25 -5.65
N ALA A 94 -19.61 19.99 -5.28
CA ALA A 94 -19.45 19.52 -3.91
C ALA A 94 -18.38 18.44 -3.81
N VAL A 95 -17.60 18.51 -2.74
CA VAL A 95 -16.73 17.43 -2.29
C VAL A 95 -17.34 16.83 -1.04
N ALA A 96 -17.52 15.52 -1.02
CA ALA A 96 -18.06 14.82 0.12
C ALA A 96 -17.19 13.65 0.53
N MET A 97 -16.97 13.51 1.82
CA MET A 97 -16.25 12.39 2.44
C MET A 97 -17.12 11.78 3.54
N GLU A 98 -17.35 10.48 3.47
CA GLU A 98 -18.01 9.69 4.50
C GLU A 98 -16.99 8.75 5.12
N ILE A 99 -16.89 8.76 6.45
CA ILE A 99 -15.92 7.99 7.21
C ILE A 99 -16.67 7.17 8.23
N ASP A 100 -16.56 5.85 8.13
CA ASP A 100 -17.09 4.90 9.11
C ASP A 100 -15.95 4.25 9.88
N CYS A 101 -15.73 4.70 11.11
CA CYS A 101 -14.74 4.14 12.03
C CYS A 101 -15.36 3.03 12.87
N CYS A 102 -14.69 1.89 12.90
CA CYS A 102 -15.09 0.72 13.66
C CYS A 102 -13.87 0.00 14.26
N PHE A 103 -13.78 -0.12 15.58
CA PHE A 103 -12.57 -0.58 16.28
C PHE A 103 -11.31 0.21 15.82
N ASP A 104 -10.31 -0.50 15.27
CA ASP A 104 -9.08 0.06 14.70
C ASP A 104 -9.13 0.18 13.16
N HIS A 105 -10.32 0.10 12.56
CA HIS A 105 -10.54 0.14 11.12
C HIS A 105 -11.41 1.34 10.71
N ALA A 106 -11.06 2.03 9.63
CA ALA A 106 -11.87 3.07 9.02
C ALA A 106 -12.15 2.74 7.55
N ASN A 107 -13.41 2.80 7.15
CA ASN A 107 -13.80 2.84 5.74
C ASN A 107 -14.04 4.31 5.36
N VAL A 108 -13.41 4.76 4.29
CA VAL A 108 -13.54 6.12 3.78
C VAL A 108 -14.14 6.06 2.38
N CYS A 109 -15.24 6.77 2.17
CA CYS A 109 -15.84 6.99 0.87
C CYS A 109 -15.69 8.47 0.49
N PHE A 110 -14.90 8.76 -0.52
CA PHE A 110 -14.71 10.10 -1.07
C PHE A 110 -15.48 10.26 -2.38
N SER A 111 -16.06 11.43 -2.60
CA SER A 111 -16.70 11.78 -3.86
C SER A 111 -16.46 13.24 -4.24
N GLY A 112 -16.29 13.48 -5.53
CA GLY A 112 -16.07 14.82 -6.09
C GLY A 112 -16.31 14.86 -7.60
N ALA A 113 -16.30 16.06 -8.17
CA ALA A 113 -16.42 16.28 -9.60
C ALA A 113 -15.33 17.24 -10.11
N TRP A 114 -14.83 16.97 -11.32
CA TRP A 114 -13.78 17.73 -11.97
C TRP A 114 -14.19 18.15 -13.37
N ARG A 115 -13.61 19.26 -13.84
CA ARG A 115 -13.79 19.77 -15.21
C ARG A 115 -12.46 19.69 -15.97
N VAL A 116 -12.53 19.14 -17.20
CA VAL A 116 -11.40 19.12 -18.15
C VAL A 116 -11.26 20.49 -18.82
N HIS A 117 -10.83 21.48 -18.04
CA HIS A 117 -10.78 22.89 -18.41
C HIS A 117 -9.56 23.30 -19.26
N CYS A 118 -8.64 22.38 -19.49
CA CYS A 118 -7.32 22.65 -20.08
C CYS A 118 -7.09 21.94 -21.42
N ILE A 119 -8.12 21.35 -22.01
CA ILE A 119 -8.04 20.63 -23.28
C ILE A 119 -9.00 21.27 -24.26
N LYS A 120 -8.53 21.49 -25.50
CA LYS A 120 -9.33 22.11 -26.57
C LYS A 120 -10.68 21.38 -26.79
N PRO A 121 -11.72 22.06 -27.33
CA PRO A 121 -13.08 21.50 -27.43
C PRO A 121 -13.18 20.17 -28.21
N SER A 122 -12.39 20.02 -29.27
CA SER A 122 -12.33 18.80 -30.08
C SER A 122 -11.29 17.78 -29.59
N GLY A 123 -10.54 18.13 -28.55
CA GLY A 123 -9.47 17.31 -27.99
C GLY A 123 -10.00 16.28 -27.01
N LYS A 124 -9.30 15.15 -26.93
CA LYS A 124 -9.46 14.15 -25.87
C LYS A 124 -8.11 13.93 -25.21
N CYS A 125 -8.14 13.62 -23.93
CA CYS A 125 -6.95 13.21 -23.18
C CYS A 125 -7.29 12.07 -22.23
N ASP A 126 -6.26 11.39 -21.76
CA ASP A 126 -6.41 10.46 -20.65
C ASP A 126 -6.38 11.26 -19.34
N ILE A 127 -7.15 10.78 -18.36
CA ILE A 127 -7.25 11.39 -17.03
C ILE A 127 -6.52 10.50 -16.06
N ARG A 128 -5.38 10.96 -15.54
CA ARG A 128 -4.69 10.28 -14.46
C ARG A 128 -5.30 10.70 -13.13
N ILE A 129 -5.77 9.73 -12.36
CA ILE A 129 -6.32 9.94 -11.03
C ILE A 129 -5.30 9.44 -10.00
N ALA A 130 -5.09 10.21 -8.94
CA ALA A 130 -4.24 9.85 -7.82
C ALA A 130 -5.04 9.88 -6.52
N VAL A 131 -4.94 8.81 -5.75
CA VAL A 131 -5.70 8.52 -4.53
C VAL A 131 -4.71 8.30 -3.39
N PRO A 132 -4.33 9.35 -2.64
CA PRO A 132 -3.58 9.18 -1.40
C PRO A 132 -4.48 8.59 -0.33
N MET A 133 -4.06 7.47 0.27
CA MET A 133 -4.77 6.83 1.38
C MET A 133 -3.95 6.95 2.66
N GLY A 134 -4.60 6.93 3.83
CA GLY A 134 -3.91 6.99 5.12
C GLY A 134 -3.17 5.70 5.49
N GLU A 135 -2.89 5.55 6.80
CA GLU A 135 -2.13 4.43 7.37
C GLU A 135 -2.65 3.06 6.91
N GLN A 136 -1.77 2.26 6.29
CA GLN A 136 -2.10 0.94 5.74
C GLN A 136 -3.36 0.96 4.82
N GLY A 137 -3.50 2.02 4.03
CA GLY A 137 -4.60 2.24 3.11
C GLY A 137 -4.71 1.16 2.03
N SER A 138 -5.93 0.68 1.78
CA SER A 138 -6.23 -0.29 0.70
C SER A 138 -7.50 0.11 -0.04
N LEU A 139 -7.39 0.20 -1.36
CA LEU A 139 -8.49 0.55 -2.25
C LEU A 139 -9.53 -0.58 -2.29
N LEU A 140 -10.79 -0.27 -2.00
CA LEU A 140 -11.90 -1.21 -1.97
C LEU A 140 -12.82 -1.08 -3.19
N GLY A 141 -12.97 0.14 -3.71
CA GLY A 141 -13.84 0.39 -4.85
C GLY A 141 -13.62 1.73 -5.54
N VAL A 142 -13.94 1.74 -6.83
CA VAL A 142 -13.82 2.88 -7.74
C VAL A 142 -15.08 2.97 -8.60
N GLU A 143 -15.69 4.14 -8.63
CA GLU A 143 -16.75 4.49 -9.57
C GLU A 143 -16.35 5.80 -10.26
N VAL A 144 -16.29 5.80 -11.59
CA VAL A 144 -15.98 7.01 -12.38
C VAL A 144 -17.04 7.18 -13.45
N ASP A 145 -17.72 8.32 -13.43
CA ASP A 145 -18.72 8.68 -14.45
C ASP A 145 -18.18 9.81 -15.32
N VAL A 146 -17.90 9.49 -16.58
CA VAL A 146 -17.57 10.45 -17.63
C VAL A 146 -18.75 10.56 -18.62
N PRO A 147 -18.85 11.62 -19.43
CA PRO A 147 -19.91 11.70 -20.43
C PRO A 147 -19.94 10.45 -21.33
N GLY A 148 -21.10 9.80 -21.40
CA GLY A 148 -21.34 8.59 -22.21
C GLY A 148 -20.79 7.27 -21.64
N ARG A 149 -19.93 7.27 -20.61
CA ARG A 149 -19.33 6.05 -20.04
C ARG A 149 -19.32 6.07 -18.51
N SER A 150 -19.72 4.97 -17.90
CA SER A 150 -19.60 4.76 -16.45
C SER A 150 -18.69 3.57 -16.18
N TYR A 151 -17.70 3.77 -15.33
CA TYR A 151 -16.73 2.77 -14.90
C TYR A 151 -17.02 2.37 -13.46
N HIS A 152 -17.07 1.07 -13.18
CA HIS A 152 -17.16 0.54 -11.81
C HIS A 152 -16.13 -0.57 -11.61
N SER A 153 -15.52 -0.60 -10.43
CA SER A 153 -14.57 -1.64 -10.05
C SER A 153 -15.28 -2.93 -9.66
N GLN A 154 -14.70 -4.04 -10.07
CA GLN A 154 -15.05 -5.38 -9.60
C GLN A 154 -13.78 -6.16 -9.29
N LEU A 155 -13.83 -7.03 -8.27
CA LEU A 155 -12.78 -8.02 -8.02
C LEU A 155 -13.12 -9.32 -8.76
N ILE A 156 -12.12 -9.86 -9.46
CA ILE A 156 -12.19 -11.17 -10.13
C ILE A 156 -11.02 -12.04 -9.65
N GLN A 157 -11.13 -13.37 -9.80
CA GLN A 157 -10.02 -14.27 -9.48
C GLN A 157 -8.88 -14.07 -10.49
N ALA A 158 -7.63 -14.09 -10.02
CA ALA A 158 -6.47 -13.81 -10.88
C ALA A 158 -6.25 -14.86 -11.99
N GLU A 159 -6.75 -16.08 -11.78
CA GLU A 159 -6.71 -17.18 -12.75
C GLU A 159 -7.74 -17.00 -13.89
N ASP A 160 -8.84 -16.28 -13.65
CA ASP A 160 -9.90 -16.04 -14.65
C ASP A 160 -9.51 -14.97 -15.68
N ALA A 161 -8.43 -14.23 -15.44
CA ALA A 161 -7.89 -13.25 -16.38
C ALA A 161 -7.11 -13.96 -17.50
N ASN A 162 -7.60 -13.89 -18.73
CA ASN A 162 -6.98 -14.52 -19.91
C ASN A 162 -5.53 -14.04 -20.11
N ASP A 163 -4.64 -14.93 -20.57
CA ASP A 163 -3.24 -14.59 -20.89
C ASP A 163 -3.12 -13.45 -21.92
N LYS A 164 -4.08 -13.32 -22.85
CA LYS A 164 -4.18 -12.19 -23.77
C LYS A 164 -4.57 -10.88 -23.08
N GLU A 165 -5.38 -10.90 -22.02
CA GLU A 165 -5.73 -9.70 -21.22
C GLU A 165 -4.56 -9.26 -20.32
N LYS A 166 -3.73 -10.21 -19.84
CA LYS A 166 -2.47 -9.92 -19.13
C LYS A 166 -1.38 -9.36 -20.04
N ALA A 167 -1.36 -9.77 -21.32
CA ALA A 167 -0.32 -9.41 -22.28
C ALA A 167 -0.64 -8.19 -23.16
N SER A 168 -1.91 -7.82 -23.37
CA SER A 168 -2.26 -6.84 -24.43
C SER A 168 -2.19 -5.36 -24.03
N ARG A 169 -2.21 -5.02 -22.74
CA ARG A 169 -1.92 -3.66 -22.23
C ARG A 169 -1.38 -3.78 -20.81
N GLY A 170 -0.25 -3.14 -20.52
CA GLY A 170 0.33 -3.10 -19.17
C GLY A 170 -0.68 -2.63 -18.11
N TRP A 171 -0.34 -2.90 -16.85
CA TRP A 171 -1.18 -2.60 -15.69
C TRP A 171 -1.45 -1.08 -15.67
N ASN A 172 -2.73 -0.67 -15.70
CA ASN A 172 -3.09 0.74 -15.85
C ASN A 172 -2.99 1.52 -14.53
N GLY A 173 -2.84 0.82 -13.40
CA GLY A 173 -2.66 1.43 -12.09
C GLY A 173 -1.40 0.95 -11.38
N ARG A 174 -0.87 1.82 -10.52
CA ARG A 174 0.37 1.62 -9.77
C ARG A 174 0.43 2.49 -8.50
N LEU A 175 1.22 2.05 -7.52
CA LEU A 175 1.55 2.81 -6.32
C LEU A 175 2.68 3.82 -6.63
N ILE A 176 2.52 5.08 -6.23
CA ILE A 176 3.49 6.16 -6.50
C ILE A 176 4.49 6.35 -5.35
N LYS A 177 3.98 6.52 -4.12
CA LYS A 177 4.72 6.67 -2.85
C LYS A 177 3.82 6.17 -1.72
N GLY A 178 4.31 5.31 -0.84
CA GLY A 178 3.53 4.76 0.27
C GLY A 178 2.22 4.14 -0.22
N SER A 179 1.11 4.55 0.40
CA SER A 179 -0.27 4.14 0.07
C SER A 179 -0.95 5.01 -1.00
N MET A 180 -0.21 5.80 -1.78
CA MET A 180 -0.77 6.60 -2.88
C MET A 180 -0.91 5.77 -4.15
N TYR A 181 -2.14 5.53 -4.57
CA TYR A 181 -2.44 4.75 -5.76
C TYR A 181 -2.85 5.64 -6.93
N SER A 182 -2.40 5.33 -8.15
CA SER A 182 -2.76 6.09 -9.35
C SER A 182 -3.10 5.19 -10.52
N PHE A 183 -4.09 5.58 -11.32
CA PHE A 183 -4.47 4.91 -12.57
C PHE A 183 -5.07 5.91 -13.58
N GLU A 184 -5.31 5.48 -14.81
CA GLU A 184 -5.82 6.35 -15.87
C GLU A 184 -7.19 5.96 -16.41
N ILE A 185 -8.00 6.97 -16.74
CA ILE A 185 -9.27 6.82 -17.47
C ILE A 185 -9.10 7.39 -18.87
N PRO A 186 -9.27 6.59 -19.94
CA PRO A 186 -8.89 7.00 -21.27
C PRO A 186 -9.92 7.89 -21.97
N GLU A 187 -9.45 8.72 -22.89
CA GLU A 187 -10.26 9.43 -23.91
C GLU A 187 -11.39 10.34 -23.36
N VAL A 188 -11.12 11.17 -22.37
CA VAL A 188 -12.08 12.16 -21.85
C VAL A 188 -11.98 13.46 -22.66
N GLY A 189 -13.12 13.98 -23.12
CA GLY A 189 -13.18 15.17 -23.97
C GLY A 189 -12.94 16.48 -23.22
N GLY A 190 -12.31 17.46 -23.88
CA GLY A 190 -12.16 18.82 -23.37
C GLY A 190 -13.51 19.49 -23.04
N GLY A 191 -13.56 20.26 -21.97
CA GLY A 191 -14.78 20.91 -21.45
C GLY A 191 -15.74 19.98 -20.70
N SER A 192 -15.52 18.67 -20.75
CA SER A 192 -16.34 17.69 -20.05
C SER A 192 -16.22 17.82 -18.53
N THR A 193 -17.32 17.47 -17.85
CA THR A 193 -17.33 17.29 -16.39
C THR A 193 -17.51 15.81 -16.09
N PHE A 194 -16.76 15.29 -15.13
CA PHE A 194 -16.86 13.91 -14.67
C PHE A 194 -16.88 13.86 -13.15
N SER A 195 -17.50 12.83 -12.60
CA SER A 195 -17.53 12.57 -11.16
C SER A 195 -16.77 11.30 -10.84
N ILE A 196 -16.15 11.30 -9.66
CA ILE A 196 -15.46 10.14 -9.14
C ILE A 196 -15.95 9.87 -7.73
N LYS A 197 -16.12 8.59 -7.42
CA LYS A 197 -16.34 8.10 -6.07
C LYS A 197 -15.33 6.97 -5.79
N PHE A 198 -14.62 7.11 -4.68
CA PHE A 198 -13.63 6.15 -4.22
C PHE A 198 -14.01 5.62 -2.86
N THR A 199 -13.79 4.33 -2.63
CA THR A 199 -13.89 3.72 -1.32
C THR A 199 -12.57 3.04 -1.00
N TRP A 200 -12.00 3.34 0.16
CA TRP A 200 -10.82 2.64 0.68
C TRP A 200 -10.97 2.35 2.17
N SER A 201 -10.21 1.38 2.66
CA SER A 201 -10.01 1.17 4.09
C SER A 201 -8.66 1.70 4.54
N GLN A 202 -8.55 2.13 5.79
CA GLN A 202 -7.28 2.44 6.45
C GLN A 202 -7.35 2.13 7.95
N LYS A 203 -6.19 1.96 8.58
CA LYS A 203 -6.07 1.62 10.00
C LYS A 203 -6.09 2.88 10.88
N LEU A 204 -6.77 2.84 12.01
CA LEU A 204 -6.62 3.86 13.06
C LEU A 204 -5.38 3.56 13.89
N LEU A 205 -4.65 4.61 14.25
CA LEU A 205 -3.54 4.50 15.19
C LEU A 205 -4.09 4.47 16.61
N TYR A 206 -3.58 3.56 17.43
CA TYR A 206 -3.85 3.55 18.87
C TYR A 206 -2.57 3.90 19.62
N HIS A 207 -2.64 4.87 20.51
CA HIS A 207 -1.52 5.29 21.35
C HIS A 207 -2.06 5.83 22.67
N GLU A 208 -1.55 5.33 23.79
CA GLU A 208 -1.91 5.82 25.15
C GLU A 208 -3.43 5.98 25.40
N GLY A 209 -4.23 4.97 25.03
CA GLY A 209 -5.69 5.01 25.25
C GLY A 209 -6.50 5.84 24.24
N GLN A 210 -5.83 6.43 23.25
CA GLN A 210 -6.42 7.25 22.22
C GLN A 210 -6.34 6.59 20.84
N PHE A 211 -7.46 6.59 20.13
CA PHE A 211 -7.50 6.32 18.70
C PHE A 211 -7.37 7.61 17.91
N SER A 212 -6.53 7.58 16.88
CA SER A 212 -6.27 8.70 15.99
C SER A 212 -6.42 8.27 14.53
N LEU A 213 -7.16 9.06 13.77
CA LEU A 213 -7.38 8.92 12.35
C LEU A 213 -6.87 10.17 11.63
N ASN A 214 -6.07 9.98 10.59
CA ASN A 214 -5.71 11.01 9.64
C ASN A 214 -6.10 10.54 8.23
N VAL A 215 -6.94 11.31 7.56
CA VAL A 215 -7.39 11.05 6.18
C VAL A 215 -6.91 12.20 5.29
N PRO A 216 -6.16 11.91 4.20
CA PRO A 216 -5.72 12.92 3.24
C PRO A 216 -6.92 13.72 2.68
N PHE A 217 -6.93 15.03 2.93
CA PHE A 217 -8.02 15.94 2.55
C PHE A 217 -7.52 17.37 2.28
N SER A 218 -6.21 17.53 2.06
CA SER A 218 -5.60 18.81 1.74
C SER A 218 -5.49 19.02 0.23
N PHE A 219 -6.21 20.02 -0.27
CA PHE A 219 -6.26 20.38 -1.68
C PHE A 219 -5.35 21.58 -1.98
N PRO A 220 -4.49 21.50 -3.02
CA PRO A 220 -3.66 22.63 -3.41
C PRO A 220 -4.47 23.76 -4.05
N SER A 221 -3.98 24.99 -3.96
CA SER A 221 -4.73 26.17 -4.41
C SER A 221 -5.10 26.14 -5.90
N PHE A 222 -4.32 25.50 -6.75
CA PHE A 222 -4.51 25.44 -8.20
C PHE A 222 -5.65 24.51 -8.67
N VAL A 223 -6.27 23.71 -7.79
CA VAL A 223 -7.49 22.94 -8.14
C VAL A 223 -8.78 23.75 -8.00
N ASN A 224 -8.68 25.00 -7.51
CA ASN A 224 -9.83 25.88 -7.42
C ASN A 224 -10.19 26.44 -8.80
N PRO A 225 -11.47 26.44 -9.19
CA PRO A 225 -11.93 27.05 -10.42
C PRO A 225 -11.49 28.50 -10.57
N ILE A 226 -11.01 28.86 -11.76
CA ILE A 226 -10.58 30.23 -12.09
C ILE A 226 -11.80 31.03 -12.56
N GLY A 227 -12.08 32.17 -11.92
CA GLY A 227 -13.17 33.06 -12.29
C GLY A 227 -13.98 33.59 -11.10
N LYS A 228 -15.23 34.04 -11.34
CA LYS A 228 -16.15 34.56 -10.30
C LYS A 228 -16.15 33.62 -9.09
N LYS A 229 -16.33 34.14 -7.87
CA LYS A 229 -16.43 33.36 -6.62
C LYS A 229 -17.54 32.31 -6.73
N ILE A 230 -17.23 31.14 -7.27
CA ILE A 230 -18.13 29.99 -7.32
C ILE A 230 -18.23 29.47 -5.89
N SER A 231 -19.42 29.53 -5.29
CA SER A 231 -19.66 28.87 -4.01
C SER A 231 -19.49 27.36 -4.22
N LYS A 232 -18.68 26.75 -3.37
CA LYS A 232 -18.38 25.31 -3.37
C LYS A 232 -18.85 24.75 -2.04
N ARG A 233 -19.13 23.45 -1.99
CA ARG A 233 -19.60 22.82 -0.76
C ARG A 233 -18.67 21.69 -0.35
N GLU A 234 -18.24 21.70 0.90
CA GLU A 234 -17.53 20.60 1.52
C GLU A 234 -18.42 19.92 2.54
N LYS A 235 -18.44 18.59 2.49
CA LYS A 235 -19.21 17.78 3.43
C LYS A 235 -18.35 16.64 3.97
N ILE A 236 -18.23 16.53 5.29
CA ILE A 236 -17.59 15.39 5.95
C ILE A 236 -18.59 14.78 6.91
N LEU A 237 -18.99 13.53 6.68
CA LEU A 237 -19.80 12.73 7.58
C LEU A 237 -18.90 11.71 8.27
N LEU A 238 -18.74 11.84 9.59
CA LEU A 238 -17.94 10.92 10.40
C LEU A 238 -18.86 10.13 11.33
N ASN A 239 -18.83 8.81 11.19
CA ASN A 239 -19.47 7.86 12.10
C ASN A 239 -18.39 7.10 12.85
N VAL A 240 -18.51 7.05 14.18
CA VAL A 240 -17.59 6.32 15.06
C VAL A 240 -18.39 5.28 15.81
N ASN A 241 -18.00 4.02 15.70
CA ASN A 241 -18.48 2.92 16.52
C ASN A 241 -17.27 2.23 17.14
N SER A 242 -17.04 2.42 18.43
CA SER A 242 -15.88 1.83 19.11
C SER A 242 -15.98 0.32 19.25
N GLY A 243 -17.17 -0.27 19.09
CA GLY A 243 -17.42 -1.71 19.23
C GLY A 243 -17.35 -2.25 20.66
N VAL A 244 -16.99 -1.40 21.63
CA VAL A 244 -16.60 -1.83 22.99
C VAL A 244 -17.66 -1.55 24.07
N GLY A 245 -18.82 -0.99 23.74
CA GLY A 245 -19.90 -0.74 24.71
C GLY A 245 -19.51 0.20 25.87
N LYS A 246 -18.41 0.93 25.72
CA LYS A 246 -17.88 1.94 26.65
C LYS A 246 -18.10 3.33 26.08
N GLU A 247 -18.19 4.32 26.96
CA GLU A 247 -18.26 5.72 26.55
C GLU A 247 -17.01 6.13 25.77
N ILE A 248 -17.24 6.96 24.75
CA ILE A 248 -16.18 7.53 23.91
C ILE A 248 -16.19 9.05 24.03
N LEU A 249 -14.99 9.60 24.15
CA LEU A 249 -14.77 11.05 24.26
C LEU A 249 -13.97 11.54 23.07
N CYS A 250 -14.56 12.45 22.30
CA CYS A 250 -13.86 13.20 21.26
C CYS A 250 -12.79 14.08 21.91
N ARG A 251 -11.58 14.09 21.34
CA ARG A 251 -10.46 14.91 21.81
C ARG A 251 -10.15 16.03 20.84
N CYS A 252 -9.88 15.68 19.59
CA CYS A 252 -9.46 16.61 18.56
C CYS A 252 -10.17 16.31 17.25
N ALA A 253 -10.47 17.38 16.52
CA ALA A 253 -10.92 17.34 15.13
C ALA A 253 -10.30 18.52 14.39
N SER A 254 -9.77 18.31 13.19
CA SER A 254 -9.22 19.40 12.38
C SER A 254 -10.29 20.30 11.75
N HIS A 255 -11.53 19.80 11.64
CA HIS A 255 -12.67 20.53 11.07
C HIS A 255 -13.74 20.78 12.14
N ALA A 256 -14.54 21.83 11.95
CA ALA A 256 -15.63 22.20 12.87
C ALA A 256 -16.82 21.24 12.75
N LEU A 257 -16.71 20.09 13.41
CA LEU A 257 -17.69 19.02 13.40
C LEU A 257 -18.93 19.36 14.26
N LYS A 258 -20.13 19.27 13.69
CA LYS A 258 -21.40 19.30 14.41
C LYS A 258 -21.83 17.88 14.78
N GLU A 259 -22.04 17.63 16.05
CA GLU A 259 -22.54 16.33 16.53
C GLU A 259 -23.99 16.10 16.06
N LEU A 260 -24.24 14.96 15.43
CA LEU A 260 -25.55 14.52 14.95
C LEU A 260 -26.21 13.49 15.88
N ARG A 261 -25.40 12.59 16.44
CA ARG A 261 -25.86 11.50 17.30
C ARG A 261 -24.79 11.14 18.34
N ARG A 262 -25.24 10.71 19.50
CA ARG A 262 -24.40 10.16 20.57
C ARG A 262 -25.15 9.04 21.27
N GLU A 263 -24.54 7.88 21.27
CA GLU A 263 -24.96 6.69 22.00
C GLU A 263 -23.74 6.11 22.72
N VAL A 264 -23.96 5.15 23.62
CA VAL A 264 -22.83 4.50 24.30
C VAL A 264 -21.98 3.77 23.26
N GLY A 265 -20.71 4.17 23.14
CA GLY A 265 -19.76 3.63 22.16
C GLY A 265 -19.96 4.10 20.73
N LYS A 266 -20.94 4.98 20.44
CA LYS A 266 -21.16 5.51 19.08
C LYS A 266 -21.29 7.03 19.07
N MET A 267 -20.67 7.67 18.09
CA MET A 267 -20.82 9.10 17.81
C MET A 267 -21.00 9.31 16.31
N GLY A 268 -21.74 10.35 15.92
CA GLY A 268 -21.84 10.79 14.55
C GLY A 268 -21.66 12.29 14.46
N PHE A 269 -20.89 12.75 13.48
CA PHE A 269 -20.54 14.14 13.27
C PHE A 269 -20.70 14.54 11.81
N LEU A 270 -21.05 15.79 11.58
CA LEU A 270 -21.17 16.39 10.26
C LEU A 270 -20.43 17.73 10.22
N TYR A 271 -19.53 17.86 9.26
CA TYR A 271 -19.06 19.15 8.78
C TYR A 271 -19.74 19.40 7.42
N ASP A 272 -20.33 20.57 7.26
CA ASP A 272 -21.03 20.98 6.04
C ASP A 272 -20.86 22.50 5.90
N ALA A 273 -20.05 22.91 4.94
CA ALA A 273 -19.66 24.31 4.79
C ALA A 273 -19.66 24.73 3.31
N GLU A 274 -20.13 25.96 3.07
CA GLU A 274 -19.85 26.64 1.81
C GLU A 274 -18.46 27.30 1.89
N VAL A 275 -17.59 26.95 0.95
CA VAL A 275 -16.19 27.39 0.94
C VAL A 275 -15.85 28.14 -0.35
N LEU A 276 -14.99 29.15 -0.23
CA LEU A 276 -14.42 29.85 -1.39
C LEU A 276 -13.21 29.12 -1.96
N THR A 277 -12.43 28.49 -1.09
CA THR A 277 -11.26 27.66 -1.42
C THR A 277 -11.40 26.32 -0.72
N TRP A 278 -11.03 25.24 -1.39
CA TRP A 278 -10.99 23.92 -0.78
C TRP A 278 -10.05 23.86 0.44
N SER A 279 -10.31 22.94 1.37
CA SER A 279 -9.52 22.68 2.57
C SER A 279 -8.03 22.51 2.26
N SER A 280 -7.18 23.19 3.02
CA SER A 280 -5.72 23.12 2.91
C SER A 280 -5.09 22.28 4.03
N SER A 281 -5.88 21.44 4.69
CA SER A 281 -5.48 20.61 5.82
C SER A 281 -6.18 19.27 5.76
N ASP A 282 -5.47 18.21 6.12
CA ASP A 282 -6.05 16.87 6.21
C ASP A 282 -7.13 16.77 7.28
N PHE A 283 -8.00 15.77 7.12
CA PHE A 283 -8.98 15.44 8.13
C PHE A 283 -8.33 14.62 9.24
N SER A 284 -8.10 15.24 10.40
CA SER A 284 -7.59 14.58 11.60
C SER A 284 -8.70 14.48 12.63
N PHE A 285 -8.89 13.29 13.21
CA PHE A 285 -9.87 13.04 14.27
C PHE A 285 -9.28 12.11 15.32
N SER A 286 -9.52 12.39 16.60
CA SER A 286 -9.11 11.49 17.67
C SER A 286 -10.13 11.38 18.79
N TYR A 287 -10.22 10.17 19.37
CA TYR A 287 -11.14 9.85 20.44
C TYR A 287 -10.52 8.85 21.44
N ASN A 288 -10.96 8.89 22.69
CA ASN A 288 -10.57 7.94 23.71
C ASN A 288 -11.73 7.01 24.03
N VAL A 289 -11.41 5.77 24.38
CA VAL A 289 -12.34 4.86 25.03
C VAL A 289 -12.13 4.95 26.54
N CYS A 290 -13.15 5.37 27.29
CA CYS A 290 -13.02 5.57 28.72
C CYS A 290 -13.04 4.25 29.49
N SER A 291 -11.87 3.79 29.95
CA SER A 291 -11.76 2.74 30.96
C SER A 291 -10.47 2.88 31.76
N LYS A 292 -10.57 2.76 33.08
CA LYS A 292 -9.38 2.66 33.94
C LYS A 292 -8.79 1.27 33.84
N ASP A 293 -9.60 0.24 34.10
CA ASP A 293 -9.14 -1.14 34.10
C ASP A 293 -9.07 -1.74 32.69
N LEU A 294 -8.30 -2.81 32.57
CA LEU A 294 -8.27 -3.70 31.42
C LEU A 294 -9.67 -4.30 31.20
N PHE A 295 -10.14 -4.28 29.96
CA PHE A 295 -11.49 -4.73 29.62
C PHE A 295 -11.50 -5.37 28.24
N GLY A 296 -12.43 -6.30 28.03
CA GLY A 296 -12.58 -7.01 26.77
C GLY A 296 -13.98 -7.52 26.56
N GLY A 297 -14.20 -8.15 25.42
CA GLY A 297 -15.48 -8.71 25.02
C GLY A 297 -15.34 -9.59 23.79
N VAL A 298 -16.39 -10.37 23.53
CA VAL A 298 -16.49 -11.15 22.30
C VAL A 298 -17.73 -10.71 21.54
N LEU A 299 -17.55 -10.36 20.27
CA LEU A 299 -18.64 -10.11 19.34
C LEU A 299 -18.89 -11.34 18.48
N LEU A 300 -20.14 -11.76 18.38
CA LEU A 300 -20.58 -12.90 17.59
C LEU A 300 -21.41 -12.41 16.40
N GLN A 301 -21.12 -12.90 15.20
CA GLN A 301 -21.84 -12.57 13.98
C GLN A 301 -22.23 -13.85 13.25
N SER A 302 -23.50 -13.94 12.87
CA SER A 302 -24.01 -15.03 12.03
C SER A 302 -23.55 -14.84 10.58
N PRO A 303 -23.33 -15.93 9.82
CA PRO A 303 -22.96 -15.85 8.41
C PRO A 303 -24.06 -15.15 7.60
N PHE A 304 -23.66 -14.49 6.51
CA PHE A 304 -24.61 -13.84 5.62
C PHE A 304 -25.33 -14.85 4.71
N LEU A 305 -26.46 -14.40 4.15
CA LEU A 305 -27.17 -15.17 3.13
C LEU A 305 -26.27 -15.27 1.89
N ARG A 306 -25.80 -16.50 1.56
CA ARG A 306 -24.79 -16.81 0.51
C ARG A 306 -23.33 -16.57 0.89
N ASP A 307 -22.99 -16.57 2.17
CA ASP A 307 -21.59 -16.73 2.59
C ASP A 307 -21.04 -18.07 2.04
N PHE A 308 -19.79 -18.09 1.57
CA PHE A 308 -19.18 -19.35 1.11
C PHE A 308 -18.80 -20.26 2.29
N ASP A 309 -18.77 -19.70 3.51
CA ASP A 309 -18.50 -20.39 4.77
C ASP A 309 -19.72 -20.20 5.70
N ASP A 310 -20.37 -21.30 6.05
CA ASP A 310 -21.60 -21.33 6.84
C ASP A 310 -21.36 -21.27 8.36
N ARG A 311 -20.09 -21.19 8.77
CA ARG A 311 -19.70 -21.06 10.18
C ARG A 311 -19.96 -19.66 10.71
N GLN A 312 -20.23 -19.58 12.01
CA GLN A 312 -20.39 -18.30 12.70
C GLN A 312 -19.03 -17.59 12.84
N MET A 313 -19.04 -16.26 12.86
CA MET A 313 -17.84 -15.45 13.10
C MET A 313 -17.79 -14.97 14.55
N PHE A 314 -16.58 -14.86 15.09
CA PHE A 314 -16.33 -14.18 16.36
C PHE A 314 -15.19 -13.16 16.24
N CYS A 315 -15.23 -12.14 17.08
CA CYS A 315 -14.16 -11.18 17.30
C CYS A 315 -14.00 -10.95 18.81
N CYS A 316 -12.93 -11.50 19.37
CA CYS A 316 -12.49 -11.27 20.73
C CYS A 316 -11.55 -10.06 20.75
N TYR A 317 -11.83 -9.09 21.63
CA TYR A 317 -10.99 -7.92 21.81
C TYR A 317 -10.62 -7.73 23.28
N LEU A 318 -9.41 -7.21 23.53
CA LEU A 318 -8.92 -6.85 24.85
C LEU A 318 -8.17 -5.52 24.78
N PHE A 319 -8.57 -4.58 25.63
CA PHE A 319 -7.98 -3.25 25.72
C PHE A 319 -7.18 -3.13 27.01
N PRO A 320 -5.99 -2.49 26.97
CA PRO A 320 -5.13 -2.35 28.14
C PRO A 320 -5.74 -1.46 29.24
N GLY A 321 -6.69 -0.57 28.89
CA GLY A 321 -7.18 0.47 29.79
C GLY A 321 -6.14 1.57 30.03
N ASP A 322 -6.49 2.56 30.83
CA ASP A 322 -5.62 3.68 31.23
C ASP A 322 -4.93 3.43 32.60
N ASN A 323 -4.77 2.16 32.98
CA ASN A 323 -4.23 1.81 34.29
C ASN A 323 -2.70 1.88 34.31
N GLN A 324 -2.17 2.98 34.84
CA GLN A 324 -0.74 3.19 35.07
C GLN A 324 -0.08 2.17 36.03
N SER A 325 -0.86 1.33 36.74
CA SER A 325 -0.30 0.32 37.64
C SER A 325 0.28 -0.91 36.94
N MET A 326 -0.06 -1.13 35.66
CA MET A 326 0.40 -2.28 34.89
C MET A 326 1.78 -1.99 34.31
N LYS A 327 2.81 -2.64 34.86
CA LYS A 327 4.18 -2.47 34.39
C LYS A 327 4.42 -3.29 33.13
N ALA A 328 5.15 -2.71 32.19
CA ALA A 328 5.68 -3.46 31.07
C ALA A 328 6.74 -4.46 31.56
N PHE A 329 6.85 -5.60 30.90
CA PHE A 329 7.92 -6.57 31.17
C PHE A 329 9.31 -5.96 30.88
N ARG A 330 10.31 -6.41 31.63
CA ARG A 330 11.72 -6.26 31.22
C ARG A 330 11.94 -7.01 29.91
N LYS A 331 12.92 -6.58 29.13
CA LYS A 331 13.16 -7.15 27.80
C LYS A 331 14.64 -7.38 27.52
N GLU A 332 14.87 -8.43 26.75
CA GLU A 332 16.16 -8.77 26.16
C GLU A 332 15.99 -8.74 24.65
N VAL A 333 16.63 -7.77 23.98
CA VAL A 333 16.34 -7.44 22.59
C VAL A 333 17.54 -7.70 21.68
N VAL A 334 17.37 -8.51 20.65
CA VAL A 334 18.37 -8.68 19.58
C VAL A 334 17.84 -8.05 18.29
N PHE A 335 18.55 -7.07 17.76
CA PHE A 335 18.27 -6.50 16.44
C PHE A 335 19.07 -7.25 15.38
N LEU A 336 18.39 -7.81 14.38
CA LEU A 336 18.97 -8.37 13.17
C LEU A 336 18.83 -7.33 12.06
N MET A 337 19.94 -6.73 11.65
CA MET A 337 19.97 -5.69 10.62
C MET A 337 20.59 -6.24 9.33
N ASP A 338 19.80 -6.27 8.27
CA ASP A 338 20.29 -6.55 6.93
C ASP A 338 21.23 -5.43 6.46
N ILE A 339 22.41 -5.82 6.00
CA ILE A 339 23.44 -4.96 5.41
C ILE A 339 23.85 -5.49 4.02
N SER A 340 22.95 -6.15 3.31
CA SER A 340 23.14 -6.55 1.92
C SER A 340 23.31 -5.35 0.97
N GLY A 341 23.74 -5.62 -0.26
CA GLY A 341 24.01 -4.55 -1.23
C GLY A 341 22.79 -3.69 -1.61
N SER A 342 21.57 -4.21 -1.54
CA SER A 342 20.31 -3.48 -1.80
C SER A 342 20.04 -2.38 -0.76
N MET A 343 20.52 -2.56 0.47
CA MET A 343 20.34 -1.61 1.56
C MET A 343 21.15 -0.31 1.38
N LYS A 344 22.09 -0.25 0.42
CA LYS A 344 22.95 0.92 0.19
C LYS A 344 22.16 2.24 0.09
N GLY A 345 22.69 3.28 0.74
CA GLY A 345 22.12 4.63 0.71
C GLY A 345 21.07 4.84 1.81
N ASN A 346 19.93 5.42 1.44
CA ASN A 346 18.90 5.82 2.40
C ASN A 346 18.32 4.66 3.23
N PRO A 347 18.05 3.46 2.69
CA PRO A 347 17.52 2.35 3.48
C PRO A 347 18.41 1.97 4.67
N PHE A 348 19.72 1.82 4.44
CA PHE A 348 20.71 1.53 5.48
C PHE A 348 20.78 2.63 6.55
N GLU A 349 20.84 3.89 6.14
CA GLU A 349 20.89 5.01 7.09
C GLU A 349 19.61 5.13 7.92
N SER A 350 18.44 4.98 7.29
CA SER A 350 17.16 5.01 8.01
C SER A 350 17.01 3.82 8.96
N ALA A 351 17.43 2.61 8.58
CA ALA A 351 17.40 1.44 9.43
C ALA A 351 18.32 1.59 10.65
N LYS A 352 19.54 2.11 10.44
CA LYS A 352 20.49 2.46 11.51
C LYS A 352 19.87 3.46 12.49
N ASN A 353 19.30 4.55 11.97
CA ASN A 353 18.63 5.56 12.80
C ASN A 353 17.45 4.97 13.58
N GLY A 354 16.65 4.10 12.95
CA GLY A 354 15.56 3.39 13.60
C GLY A 354 16.01 2.51 14.77
N ILE A 355 17.13 1.78 14.61
CA ILE A 355 17.72 0.97 15.69
C ILE A 355 18.23 1.88 16.81
N LEU A 356 18.98 2.93 16.49
CA LEU A 356 19.51 3.87 17.49
C LEU A 356 18.40 4.54 18.31
N SER A 357 17.34 5.01 17.63
CA SER A 357 16.16 5.57 18.28
C SER A 357 15.42 4.55 19.16
N SER A 358 15.45 3.27 18.77
CA SER A 358 14.86 2.18 19.56
C SER A 358 15.71 1.84 20.80
N LEU A 359 17.04 1.85 20.69
CA LEU A 359 17.95 1.66 21.82
C LEU A 359 17.76 2.75 22.89
N GLN A 360 17.54 4.00 22.48
CA GLN A 360 17.27 5.11 23.39
C GLN A 360 15.97 4.96 24.19
N LYS A 361 15.05 4.08 23.75
CA LYS A 361 13.79 3.77 24.44
C LYS A 361 13.91 2.57 25.39
N LEU A 362 15.07 1.91 25.47
CA LEU A 362 15.33 0.85 26.44
C LEU A 362 15.48 1.43 27.84
N ASN A 363 14.99 0.71 28.84
CA ASN A 363 15.29 1.03 30.22
C ASN A 363 16.71 0.51 30.56
N PRO A 364 17.42 1.10 31.52
CA PRO A 364 18.76 0.64 31.92
C PRO A 364 18.83 -0.82 32.40
N GLU A 365 17.69 -1.39 32.80
CA GLU A 365 17.55 -2.78 33.26
C GLU A 365 17.19 -3.76 32.13
N ASP A 366 16.95 -3.25 30.92
CA ASP A 366 16.81 -4.06 29.72
C ASP A 366 18.20 -4.37 29.16
N SER A 367 18.32 -5.47 28.42
CA SER A 367 19.55 -5.83 27.71
C SER A 367 19.32 -5.87 26.21
N PHE A 368 20.38 -5.64 25.43
CA PHE A 368 20.31 -5.67 23.98
C PHE A 368 21.55 -6.30 23.34
N ASN A 369 21.41 -6.67 22.08
CA ASN A 369 22.53 -6.92 21.18
C ASN A 369 22.12 -6.54 19.74
N ILE A 370 23.10 -6.34 18.87
CA ILE A 370 22.90 -6.07 17.45
C ILE A 370 23.70 -7.09 16.66
N ILE A 371 23.04 -7.71 15.69
CA ILE A 371 23.64 -8.60 14.71
C ILE A 371 23.38 -7.97 13.34
N ALA A 372 24.43 -7.48 12.70
CA ALA A 372 24.36 -7.05 11.30
C ALA A 372 24.69 -8.26 10.40
N PHE A 373 24.00 -8.41 9.28
CA PHE A 373 24.18 -9.58 8.43
C PHE A 373 24.04 -9.26 6.94
N ASN A 374 24.80 -10.00 6.14
CA ASN A 374 24.65 -10.14 4.70
C ASN A 374 24.78 -11.64 4.40
N VAL A 375 25.84 -12.08 3.71
CA VAL A 375 26.27 -13.50 3.65
C VAL A 375 27.13 -13.89 4.87
N GLU A 376 27.68 -12.92 5.58
CA GLU A 376 28.39 -13.05 6.85
C GLU A 376 27.56 -12.49 8.00
N THR A 377 28.01 -12.73 9.23
CA THR A 377 27.33 -12.24 10.44
C THR A 377 28.31 -11.47 11.32
N TYR A 378 27.95 -10.26 11.69
CA TYR A 378 28.74 -9.34 12.50
C TYR A 378 28.00 -9.01 13.79
N LEU A 379 28.65 -9.23 14.93
CA LEU A 379 28.06 -9.00 16.24
C LEU A 379 28.64 -7.76 16.87
N PHE A 380 27.77 -6.96 17.47
CA PHE A 380 28.19 -5.87 18.33
C PHE A 380 28.90 -6.39 19.59
N SER A 381 28.29 -7.35 20.28
CA SER A 381 28.88 -8.03 21.44
C SER A 381 28.67 -9.55 21.36
N SER A 382 29.56 -10.33 22.00
CA SER A 382 29.42 -11.78 22.10
C SER A 382 28.35 -12.21 23.11
N LEU A 383 27.93 -11.32 23.99
CA LEU A 383 26.91 -11.53 25.03
C LEU A 383 25.86 -10.42 24.99
N MET A 384 24.75 -10.60 25.69
CA MET A 384 23.75 -9.54 25.88
C MET A 384 24.33 -8.41 26.74
N GLU A 385 24.20 -7.17 26.28
CA GLU A 385 24.71 -5.97 26.97
C GLU A 385 23.56 -5.21 27.64
N GLN A 386 23.75 -4.75 28.87
CA GLN A 386 22.75 -3.88 29.52
C GLN A 386 22.65 -2.54 28.77
N ALA A 387 21.45 -1.98 28.67
CA ALA A 387 21.16 -0.72 27.98
C ALA A 387 21.63 0.53 28.76
N THR A 388 22.90 0.54 29.16
CA THR A 388 23.58 1.69 29.74
C THR A 388 23.88 2.75 28.68
N LYS A 389 24.09 4.00 29.10
CA LYS A 389 24.43 5.09 28.16
C LYS A 389 25.73 4.81 27.44
N GLU A 390 26.69 4.20 28.13
CA GLU A 390 28.00 3.83 27.63
C GLU A 390 27.89 2.71 26.58
N ALA A 391 27.12 1.65 26.85
CA ALA A 391 26.89 0.57 25.90
C ALA A 391 26.16 1.04 24.63
N ILE A 392 25.15 1.92 24.78
CA ILE A 392 24.44 2.51 23.64
C ILE A 392 25.39 3.38 22.80
N LEU A 393 26.29 4.14 23.43
CA LEU A 393 27.30 4.94 22.71
C LEU A 393 28.29 4.04 21.94
N GLN A 394 28.73 2.93 22.55
CA GLN A 394 29.59 1.96 21.88
C GLN A 394 28.88 1.29 20.69
N ALA A 395 27.62 0.91 20.86
CA ALA A 395 26.79 0.37 19.77
C ALA A 395 26.63 1.39 18.63
N THR A 396 26.46 2.67 18.97
CA THR A 396 26.37 3.77 18.00
C THR A 396 27.66 3.92 17.20
N GLN A 397 28.82 3.86 17.85
CA GLN A 397 30.11 3.90 17.17
C GLN A 397 30.31 2.68 16.27
N TRP A 398 29.99 1.48 16.77
CA TRP A 398 30.09 0.24 16.00
C TRP A 398 29.22 0.28 14.73
N LEU A 399 27.96 0.70 14.83
CA LEU A 399 27.05 0.84 13.69
C LEU A 399 27.56 1.83 12.63
N ASN A 400 28.24 2.90 13.04
CA ASN A 400 28.74 3.94 12.14
C ASN A 400 30.10 3.60 11.50
N ASP A 401 30.99 2.93 12.24
CA ASP A 401 32.40 2.80 11.85
C ASP A 401 32.72 1.43 11.23
N LYS A 402 31.91 0.40 11.49
CA LYS A 402 32.24 -1.00 11.18
C LYS A 402 31.38 -1.66 10.12
N LEU A 403 30.26 -1.04 9.74
CA LEU A 403 29.29 -1.66 8.84
C LEU A 403 29.32 -0.98 7.47
N THR A 404 29.23 -1.79 6.43
CA THR A 404 29.08 -1.33 5.05
C THR A 404 28.06 -2.24 4.38
N ALA A 405 27.12 -1.64 3.66
CA ALA A 405 26.09 -2.40 2.95
C ALA A 405 26.69 -3.06 1.69
N ASP A 406 26.83 -4.39 1.67
CA ASP A 406 27.34 -5.17 0.55
C ASP A 406 26.95 -6.66 0.61
N GLY A 407 27.26 -7.40 -0.45
CA GLY A 407 27.01 -8.84 -0.51
C GLY A 407 25.53 -9.20 -0.72
N GLY A 408 25.22 -10.48 -0.53
CA GLY A 408 23.85 -11.01 -0.58
C GLY A 408 23.19 -11.06 0.80
N THR A 409 22.12 -11.83 0.93
CA THR A 409 21.28 -11.86 2.14
C THR A 409 21.13 -13.30 2.67
N ASP A 410 21.57 -13.56 3.91
CA ASP A 410 21.32 -14.80 4.67
C ASP A 410 20.63 -14.46 6.01
N ILE A 411 19.35 -14.81 6.12
CA ILE A 411 18.54 -14.55 7.31
C ILE A 411 18.67 -15.67 8.36
N LEU A 412 18.94 -16.90 7.95
CA LEU A 412 18.87 -18.07 8.83
C LEU A 412 20.04 -18.12 9.82
N ALA A 413 21.25 -17.82 9.35
CA ALA A 413 22.45 -17.80 10.19
C ALA A 413 22.37 -16.79 11.37
N PRO A 414 22.09 -15.49 11.14
CA PRO A 414 21.97 -14.52 12.22
C PRO A 414 20.79 -14.82 13.16
N LEU A 415 19.69 -15.38 12.63
CA LEU A 415 18.54 -15.79 13.44
C LEU A 415 18.91 -16.91 14.42
N LYS A 416 19.64 -17.94 13.96
CA LYS A 416 20.16 -19.01 14.83
C LYS A 416 21.07 -18.45 15.93
N GLN A 417 21.84 -17.41 15.63
CA GLN A 417 22.73 -16.79 16.60
C GLN A 417 21.96 -15.96 17.64
N ALA A 418 20.95 -15.20 17.22
CA ALA A 418 20.06 -14.50 18.14
C ALA A 418 19.34 -15.45 19.10
N LEU A 419 18.86 -16.60 18.60
CA LEU A 419 18.26 -17.63 19.45
C LEU A 419 19.22 -18.15 20.52
N LYS A 420 20.51 -18.29 20.21
CA LYS A 420 21.54 -18.71 21.18
C LYS A 420 21.79 -17.64 22.25
N LEU A 421 21.85 -16.37 21.85
CA LEU A 421 22.02 -15.25 22.79
C LEU A 421 20.86 -15.15 23.80
N LEU A 422 19.64 -15.50 23.35
CA LEU A 422 18.41 -15.42 24.15
C LEU A 422 18.03 -16.76 24.82
N ALA A 423 18.88 -17.79 24.75
CA ALA A 423 18.55 -19.13 25.24
C ALA A 423 18.44 -19.19 26.78
N GLU A 424 19.17 -18.34 27.48
CA GLU A 424 19.24 -18.30 28.95
C GLU A 424 18.35 -17.21 29.57
N THR A 425 17.48 -16.58 28.77
CA THR A 425 16.59 -15.50 29.23
C THR A 425 15.61 -15.98 30.31
N THR A 426 15.57 -15.27 31.44
CA THR A 426 14.64 -15.51 32.58
C THR A 426 14.00 -14.22 33.05
N ASP A 427 12.71 -14.26 33.41
CA ASP A 427 11.95 -13.12 33.97
C ASP A 427 11.95 -11.84 33.10
N SER A 428 12.22 -11.99 31.81
CA SER A 428 12.16 -10.93 30.80
C SER A 428 11.53 -11.48 29.50
N ILE A 429 11.10 -10.60 28.58
CA ILE A 429 10.63 -11.01 27.24
C ILE A 429 11.85 -11.04 26.30
N PRO A 430 12.22 -12.21 25.76
CA PRO A 430 13.19 -12.29 24.67
C PRO A 430 12.54 -11.83 23.37
N LEU A 431 13.14 -10.83 22.72
CA LEU A 431 12.66 -10.17 21.51
C LEU A 431 13.73 -10.20 20.42
N ILE A 432 13.36 -10.62 19.23
CA ILE A 432 14.16 -10.46 18.01
C ILE A 432 13.45 -9.48 17.08
N PHE A 433 14.17 -8.49 16.56
CA PHE A 433 13.69 -7.62 15.49
C PHE A 433 14.48 -7.89 14.22
N LEU A 434 13.84 -8.49 13.22
CA LEU A 434 14.42 -8.68 11.88
C LEU A 434 14.07 -7.50 10.97
N ILE A 435 15.08 -6.84 10.41
CA ILE A 435 14.93 -5.69 9.51
C ILE A 435 15.62 -6.02 8.19
N THR A 436 14.87 -6.03 7.09
CA THR A 436 15.38 -6.42 5.76
C THR A 436 14.60 -5.75 4.62
N ASP A 437 15.26 -5.53 3.48
CA ASP A 437 14.64 -5.07 2.22
C ASP A 437 14.58 -6.14 1.13
N GLY A 438 15.18 -7.31 1.37
CA GLY A 438 15.32 -8.41 0.41
C GLY A 438 14.40 -9.60 0.66
N ALA A 439 14.27 -10.44 -0.37
CA ALA A 439 13.65 -11.76 -0.30
C ALA A 439 14.72 -12.85 -0.46
N VAL A 440 14.55 -13.99 0.23
CA VAL A 440 15.50 -15.13 0.17
C VAL A 440 14.80 -16.40 -0.30
N GLU A 441 15.55 -17.36 -0.86
CA GLU A 441 14.94 -18.58 -1.41
C GLU A 441 14.43 -19.54 -0.32
N ASP A 442 15.05 -19.53 0.86
CA ASP A 442 14.82 -20.46 1.97
C ASP A 442 13.81 -19.93 3.02
N GLU A 443 13.01 -18.92 2.67
CA GLU A 443 12.01 -18.29 3.56
C GLU A 443 11.07 -19.30 4.26
N ARG A 444 10.62 -20.33 3.54
CA ARG A 444 9.76 -21.38 4.12
C ARG A 444 10.52 -22.23 5.13
N ASP A 445 11.80 -22.54 4.86
CA ASP A 445 12.64 -23.31 5.76
C ASP A 445 12.96 -22.52 7.03
N ILE A 446 13.16 -21.19 6.92
CA ILE A 446 13.28 -20.28 8.06
C ILE A 446 12.03 -20.33 8.94
N CYS A 447 10.82 -20.22 8.34
CA CYS A 447 9.57 -20.34 9.10
C CYS A 447 9.45 -21.69 9.81
N ASN A 448 9.76 -22.79 9.13
CA ASN A 448 9.71 -24.14 9.70
C ASN A 448 10.72 -24.33 10.84
N PHE A 449 11.95 -23.79 10.67
CA PHE A 449 12.99 -23.81 11.68
C PHE A 449 12.56 -23.08 12.97
N VAL A 450 11.99 -21.87 12.83
CA VAL A 450 11.49 -21.11 13.99
C VAL A 450 10.35 -21.86 14.67
N LYS A 451 9.39 -22.38 13.89
CA LYS A 451 8.26 -23.15 14.41
C LYS A 451 8.72 -24.34 15.26
N GLY A 452 9.77 -25.05 14.85
CA GLY A 452 10.37 -26.14 15.62
C GLY A 452 11.23 -25.70 16.81
N SER A 453 11.76 -24.47 16.78
CA SER A 453 12.58 -23.92 17.88
C SER A 453 11.73 -23.40 19.04
N LEU A 454 10.52 -22.91 18.76
CA LEU A 454 9.61 -22.34 19.77
C LEU A 454 8.96 -23.38 20.70
N THR A 455 8.99 -24.67 20.33
CA THR A 455 8.47 -25.75 21.18
C THR A 455 9.40 -26.11 22.34
N SER A 456 10.59 -25.51 22.39
CA SER A 456 11.70 -25.96 23.24
C SER A 456 12.28 -24.80 24.07
N GLY A 457 11.60 -24.37 25.14
CA GLY A 457 12.26 -23.56 26.19
C GLY A 457 11.39 -22.55 26.96
N GLY A 458 11.66 -22.45 28.27
CA GLY A 458 11.31 -21.33 29.16
C GLY A 458 9.85 -21.19 29.64
N SER A 459 9.64 -20.41 30.72
CA SER A 459 8.29 -19.98 31.16
C SER A 459 7.68 -18.89 30.25
N ILE A 460 8.52 -18.19 29.48
CA ILE A 460 8.15 -17.10 28.56
C ILE A 460 8.79 -17.39 27.19
N SER A 461 7.95 -17.50 26.15
CA SER A 461 8.40 -17.77 24.78
C SER A 461 9.20 -16.63 24.14
N LEU A 462 9.95 -16.91 23.08
CA LEU A 462 10.53 -15.89 22.22
C LEU A 462 9.47 -15.10 21.45
N ARG A 463 9.71 -13.79 21.26
CA ARG A 463 8.96 -12.94 20.34
C ARG A 463 9.81 -12.55 19.14
N ILE A 464 9.34 -12.81 17.92
CA ILE A 464 10.01 -12.35 16.69
C ILE A 464 9.16 -11.28 16.03
N CYS A 465 9.70 -10.08 15.91
CA CYS A 465 9.12 -8.97 15.18
C CYS A 465 9.89 -8.77 13.88
N THR A 466 9.20 -8.39 12.81
CA THR A 466 9.80 -8.25 11.48
C THR A 466 9.44 -6.90 10.87
N PHE A 467 10.39 -6.27 10.22
CA PHE A 467 10.25 -4.99 9.55
C PHE A 467 10.72 -5.11 8.09
N GLY A 468 9.78 -4.98 7.15
CA GLY A 468 10.08 -5.03 5.72
C GLY A 468 10.27 -3.64 5.13
N ILE A 469 11.37 -3.42 4.40
CA ILE A 469 11.66 -2.17 3.70
C ILE A 469 11.41 -2.35 2.19
N GLY A 470 10.67 -1.42 1.59
CA GLY A 470 10.41 -1.40 0.15
C GLY A 470 9.44 -2.48 -0.35
N THR A 471 9.45 -2.71 -1.66
CA THR A 471 8.54 -3.62 -2.37
C THR A 471 9.17 -4.95 -2.75
N TYR A 472 10.48 -5.13 -2.52
CA TYR A 472 11.21 -6.33 -2.97
C TYR A 472 11.27 -7.45 -1.92
N CYS A 473 11.20 -7.14 -0.63
CA CYS A 473 11.07 -8.17 0.39
C CYS A 473 9.71 -8.88 0.33
N ASN A 474 9.68 -10.14 0.74
CA ASN A 474 8.44 -10.89 0.85
C ASN A 474 7.70 -10.54 2.15
N HIS A 475 6.78 -9.58 2.06
CA HIS A 475 5.96 -9.14 3.19
C HIS A 475 5.07 -10.23 3.79
N TYR A 476 4.69 -11.26 3.02
CA TYR A 476 3.92 -12.39 3.53
C TYR A 476 4.79 -13.36 4.34
N PHE A 477 6.04 -13.60 3.91
CA PHE A 477 7.03 -14.31 4.70
C PHE A 477 7.29 -13.61 6.04
N LEU A 478 7.62 -12.32 6.01
CA LEU A 478 7.92 -11.54 7.22
C LEU A 478 6.71 -11.56 8.19
N ARG A 479 5.50 -11.35 7.67
CA ARG A 479 4.27 -11.44 8.46
C ARG A 479 4.07 -12.83 9.08
N MET A 480 4.28 -13.89 8.30
CA MET A 480 4.18 -15.27 8.79
C MET A 480 5.22 -15.56 9.87
N LEU A 481 6.47 -15.14 9.66
CA LEU A 481 7.56 -15.32 10.61
C LEU A 481 7.26 -14.62 11.94
N ALA A 482 6.77 -13.37 11.90
CA ALA A 482 6.34 -12.64 13.09
C ALA A 482 5.20 -13.34 13.81
N GLN A 483 4.22 -13.87 13.06
CA GLN A 483 3.08 -14.58 13.63
C GLN A 483 3.49 -15.91 14.30
N ILE A 484 4.35 -16.70 13.66
CA ILE A 484 4.94 -17.91 14.25
C ILE A 484 5.67 -17.54 15.54
N GLY A 485 6.49 -16.49 15.48
CA GLY A 485 7.21 -15.95 16.62
C GLY A 485 6.38 -15.14 17.60
N ARG A 486 5.04 -15.11 17.53
CA ARG A 486 4.15 -14.35 18.44
C ARG A 486 4.47 -12.85 18.58
N GLY A 487 5.19 -12.27 17.61
CA GLY A 487 5.56 -10.86 17.59
C GLY A 487 4.73 -10.05 16.60
N HIS A 488 5.28 -8.91 16.18
CA HIS A 488 4.59 -7.92 15.36
C HIS A 488 5.29 -7.74 14.00
N PHE A 489 4.50 -7.47 12.96
CA PHE A 489 4.98 -7.12 11.63
C PHE A 489 4.62 -5.66 11.32
N ASP A 490 5.58 -4.91 10.77
CA ASP A 490 5.33 -3.62 10.13
C ASP A 490 6.24 -3.47 8.89
N THR A 491 5.96 -2.47 8.06
CA THR A 491 6.70 -2.24 6.82
C THR A 491 6.73 -0.76 6.45
N ALA A 492 7.80 -0.30 5.79
CA ALA A 492 7.86 1.00 5.13
C ALA A 492 8.18 0.83 3.63
N TYR A 493 7.34 1.37 2.75
CA TYR A 493 7.58 1.32 1.30
C TYR A 493 8.48 2.46 0.80
N ASP A 494 8.66 3.50 1.61
CA ASP A 494 9.54 4.63 1.35
C ASP A 494 10.56 4.78 2.48
N ALA A 495 11.78 5.19 2.11
CA ALA A 495 12.88 5.29 3.07
C ALA A 495 12.66 6.35 4.17
N ASP A 496 11.83 7.36 3.90
CA ASP A 496 11.54 8.47 4.82
C ASP A 496 10.68 8.00 6.01
N SER A 497 9.82 7.00 5.79
CA SER A 497 8.96 6.45 6.85
C SER A 497 9.60 5.32 7.66
N VAL A 498 10.76 4.78 7.24
CA VAL A 498 11.43 3.65 7.91
C VAL A 498 11.66 3.91 9.40
N ASP A 499 12.31 5.02 9.76
CA ASP A 499 12.64 5.34 11.18
C ASP A 499 11.37 5.43 12.04
N PHE A 500 10.39 6.25 11.62
CA PHE A 500 9.14 6.43 12.36
C PHE A 500 8.38 5.10 12.55
N ARG A 501 8.29 4.27 11.50
CA ARG A 501 7.56 3.00 11.57
C ARG A 501 8.31 1.95 12.37
N MET A 502 9.64 1.88 12.27
CA MET A 502 10.46 1.02 13.13
C MET A 502 10.30 1.39 14.61
N GLN A 503 10.34 2.68 14.92
CA GLN A 503 10.11 3.18 16.27
C GLN A 503 8.73 2.81 16.80
N LYS A 504 7.68 2.88 15.96
CA LYS A 504 6.31 2.48 16.31
C LYS A 504 6.21 0.98 16.56
N LEU A 505 6.79 0.17 15.67
CA LEU A 505 6.85 -1.29 15.82
C LEU A 505 7.55 -1.65 17.14
N PHE A 506 8.71 -1.04 17.40
CA PHE A 506 9.47 -1.24 18.63
C PHE A 506 8.67 -0.87 19.87
N THR A 507 8.08 0.33 19.94
CA THR A 507 7.24 0.75 21.07
C THR A 507 6.06 -0.20 21.29
N THR A 508 5.44 -0.70 20.21
CA THR A 508 4.33 -1.66 20.32
C THR A 508 4.78 -3.01 20.86
N ALA A 509 5.85 -3.57 20.32
CA ALA A 509 6.36 -4.89 20.70
C ALA A 509 7.07 -4.91 22.06
N SER A 510 7.61 -3.77 22.51
CA SER A 510 8.35 -3.66 23.78
C SER A 510 7.51 -3.25 24.99
N SER A 511 6.22 -2.91 24.79
CA SER A 511 5.31 -2.45 25.84
C SER A 511 4.31 -3.52 26.29
N ILE A 512 4.72 -4.79 26.28
CA ILE A 512 3.88 -5.92 26.70
C ILE A 512 3.54 -5.79 28.19
N ILE A 513 2.26 -5.87 28.52
CA ILE A 513 1.73 -5.81 29.90
C ILE A 513 1.06 -7.12 30.34
N LEU A 514 0.64 -7.95 29.39
CA LEU A 514 0.05 -9.27 29.65
C LEU A 514 0.52 -10.25 28.57
N ALA A 515 1.30 -11.25 28.99
CA ALA A 515 1.91 -12.24 28.12
C ALA A 515 1.20 -13.60 28.18
N ASN A 516 1.43 -14.45 27.18
CA ASN A 516 0.96 -15.86 27.13
C ASN A 516 -0.56 -15.96 27.30
N ILE A 517 -1.29 -15.14 26.54
CA ILE A 517 -2.73 -15.06 26.65
C ILE A 517 -3.39 -16.34 26.13
N THR A 518 -4.31 -16.89 26.91
CA THR A 518 -5.15 -18.04 26.55
C THR A 518 -6.62 -17.70 26.74
N VAL A 519 -7.48 -18.36 25.95
CA VAL A 519 -8.92 -18.13 25.94
C VAL A 519 -9.62 -19.48 26.02
N ASP A 520 -10.09 -19.85 27.22
CA ASP A 520 -10.55 -21.21 27.54
C ASP A 520 -11.72 -21.67 26.66
N ALA A 521 -12.60 -20.74 26.27
CA ALA A 521 -13.79 -21.04 25.45
C ALA A 521 -13.46 -21.60 24.06
N LEU A 522 -12.29 -21.26 23.51
CA LEU A 522 -11.90 -21.67 22.16
C LEU A 522 -11.66 -23.19 22.05
N GLU A 523 -11.31 -23.86 23.15
CA GLU A 523 -11.05 -25.30 23.19
C GLU A 523 -12.32 -26.14 23.15
N SER A 524 -13.47 -25.54 23.48
CA SER A 524 -14.77 -26.23 23.62
C SER A 524 -15.63 -26.22 22.35
N LEU A 525 -15.14 -25.64 21.25
CA LEU A 525 -15.89 -25.46 20.01
C LEU A 525 -15.71 -26.65 19.05
N ASP A 526 -16.76 -27.02 18.34
CA ASP A 526 -16.77 -28.19 17.44
C ASP A 526 -15.80 -28.04 16.26
N SER A 527 -15.69 -26.81 15.74
CA SER A 527 -14.71 -26.44 14.72
C SER A 527 -14.27 -25.01 14.97
N LEU A 528 -12.97 -24.71 14.86
CA LEU A 528 -12.42 -23.38 15.08
C LEU A 528 -11.36 -23.05 14.03
N GLU A 529 -11.52 -21.91 13.37
CA GLU A 529 -10.47 -21.24 12.62
C GLU A 529 -10.11 -19.95 13.36
N LEU A 530 -8.93 -19.91 13.96
CA LEU A 530 -8.44 -18.79 14.77
C LEU A 530 -7.44 -17.95 13.97
N LEU A 531 -7.64 -16.64 13.93
CA LEU A 531 -6.79 -15.67 13.24
C LEU A 531 -6.49 -14.45 14.15
N PRO A 532 -5.21 -14.20 14.47
CA PRO A 532 -4.04 -15.03 14.17
C PRO A 532 -4.08 -16.40 14.88
N PHE A 533 -3.49 -17.43 14.29
CA PHE A 533 -3.46 -18.81 14.84
C PHE A 533 -2.69 -18.94 16.16
N CYS A 534 -1.81 -17.99 16.49
CA CYS A 534 -1.21 -17.82 17.81
C CYS A 534 -1.75 -16.52 18.41
N ILE A 535 -2.28 -16.57 19.63
CA ILE A 535 -2.80 -15.39 20.33
C ILE A 535 -1.63 -14.47 20.71
N PRO A 536 -1.61 -13.22 20.22
CA PRO A 536 -0.60 -12.23 20.59
C PRO A 536 -0.69 -11.83 22.06
N ASP A 537 0.39 -11.26 22.57
CA ASP A 537 0.37 -10.62 23.88
C ASP A 537 -0.38 -9.27 23.82
N LEU A 538 -0.77 -8.75 24.98
CA LEU A 538 -1.34 -7.41 25.09
C LEU A 538 -0.25 -6.40 25.41
N SER A 539 -0.15 -5.37 24.57
CA SER A 539 0.73 -4.23 24.78
C SER A 539 -0.04 -2.99 25.21
N CYS A 540 0.60 -2.10 25.96
CA CYS A 540 0.00 -0.83 26.40
C CYS A 540 -0.46 0.04 25.21
N GLY A 541 0.31 0.01 24.11
CA GLY A 541 0.05 0.79 22.90
C GLY A 541 -0.77 0.09 21.82
N CYS A 542 -1.39 -1.07 22.05
CA CYS A 542 -2.16 -1.76 21.02
C CYS A 542 -3.25 -2.66 21.60
N PRO A 543 -4.53 -2.47 21.24
CA PRO A 543 -5.58 -3.41 21.63
C PRO A 543 -5.34 -4.77 20.96
N LEU A 544 -5.53 -5.84 21.72
CA LEU A 544 -5.54 -7.19 21.20
C LEU A 544 -6.88 -7.42 20.49
N ILE A 545 -6.83 -7.89 19.25
CA ILE A 545 -8.01 -8.29 18.48
C ILE A 545 -7.71 -9.63 17.82
N VAL A 546 -8.49 -10.63 18.19
CA VAL A 546 -8.43 -12.00 17.67
C VAL A 546 -9.80 -12.33 17.08
N SER A 547 -9.82 -12.92 15.90
CA SER A 547 -11.05 -13.21 15.18
C SER A 547 -11.02 -14.59 14.58
N GLY A 548 -12.16 -15.07 14.13
CA GLY A 548 -12.20 -16.39 13.53
C GLY A 548 -13.59 -16.83 13.15
N ARG A 549 -13.64 -18.07 12.66
CA ARG A 549 -14.88 -18.78 12.35
C ARG A 549 -15.03 -20.01 13.23
N TYR A 550 -16.27 -20.31 13.62
CA TYR A 550 -16.56 -21.43 14.51
C TYR A 550 -17.91 -22.09 14.25
N SER A 551 -18.02 -23.35 14.69
CA SER A 551 -19.28 -24.10 14.78
C SER A 551 -19.55 -24.50 16.22
N GLY A 552 -20.82 -24.72 16.56
CA GLY A 552 -21.26 -25.04 17.91
C GLY A 552 -21.74 -23.82 18.69
N ASN A 553 -21.91 -23.98 20.00
CA ASN A 553 -22.42 -22.94 20.89
C ASN A 553 -21.27 -22.19 21.54
N PHE A 554 -21.19 -20.89 21.27
CA PHE A 554 -20.25 -20.01 21.96
C PHE A 554 -20.77 -19.67 23.36
N PRO A 555 -19.96 -19.82 24.43
CA PRO A 555 -20.42 -19.54 25.79
C PRO A 555 -20.66 -18.04 26.02
N ASP A 556 -21.65 -17.70 26.84
CA ASP A 556 -22.01 -16.30 27.16
C ASP A 556 -20.91 -15.54 27.93
N SER A 557 -20.05 -16.28 28.64
CA SER A 557 -18.91 -15.75 29.38
C SER A 557 -17.67 -16.57 29.06
N VAL A 558 -16.58 -15.89 28.73
CA VAL A 558 -15.30 -16.47 28.36
C VAL A 558 -14.25 -16.04 29.35
N LYS A 559 -13.45 -17.01 29.81
CA LYS A 559 -12.32 -16.74 30.70
C LYS A 559 -11.06 -16.53 29.88
N LEU A 560 -10.44 -15.36 30.03
CA LEU A 560 -9.16 -15.03 29.45
C LEU A 560 -8.11 -15.06 30.55
N SER A 561 -7.02 -15.79 30.32
CA SER A 561 -5.88 -15.88 31.24
C SER A 561 -4.61 -15.37 30.60
N GLY A 562 -3.64 -14.91 31.41
CA GLY A 562 -2.31 -14.53 30.96
C GLY A 562 -1.35 -14.35 32.14
N ILE A 563 -0.14 -13.87 31.86
CA ILE A 563 0.94 -13.65 32.84
C ILE A 563 1.31 -12.16 32.87
N LEU A 564 1.38 -11.60 34.06
CA LEU A 564 1.80 -10.21 34.30
C LEU A 564 3.33 -10.09 34.40
N ALA A 565 3.86 -8.86 34.33
CA ALA A 565 5.29 -8.60 34.48
C ALA A 565 5.88 -9.02 35.84
N ASP A 566 5.05 -9.18 36.87
CA ASP A 566 5.45 -9.73 38.18
C ASP A 566 5.33 -11.27 38.25
N MET A 567 5.19 -11.93 37.10
CA MET A 567 5.05 -13.38 36.92
C MET A 567 3.77 -13.99 37.51
N ARG A 568 2.82 -13.17 37.97
CA ARG A 568 1.53 -13.67 38.47
C ARG A 568 0.59 -14.00 37.34
N LYS A 569 -0.23 -15.04 37.54
CA LYS A 569 -1.34 -15.37 36.65
C LYS A 569 -2.44 -14.31 36.80
N PHE A 570 -2.84 -13.73 35.68
CA PHE A 570 -3.99 -12.84 35.58
C PHE A 570 -5.14 -13.56 34.90
N THR A 571 -6.36 -13.19 35.27
CA THR A 571 -7.57 -13.77 34.72
C THR A 571 -8.67 -12.71 34.69
N ILE A 572 -9.39 -12.64 33.57
CA ILE A 572 -10.56 -11.79 33.39
C ILE A 572 -11.68 -12.56 32.70
N ASP A 573 -12.90 -12.38 33.17
CA ASP A 573 -14.10 -12.88 32.50
C ASP A 573 -14.63 -11.81 31.54
N ILE A 574 -14.71 -12.17 30.25
CA ILE A 574 -15.24 -11.31 29.19
C ILE A 574 -16.57 -11.87 28.68
N LYS A 575 -17.51 -10.99 28.36
CA LYS A 575 -18.84 -11.39 27.90
C LYS A 575 -18.89 -11.54 26.39
N ALA A 576 -19.58 -12.58 25.93
CA ALA A 576 -19.93 -12.74 24.53
C ALA A 576 -21.29 -12.08 24.26
N GLN A 577 -21.38 -11.37 23.14
CA GLN A 577 -22.61 -10.70 22.72
C GLN A 577 -22.75 -10.74 21.19
N LYS A 578 -23.99 -10.78 20.72
CA LYS A 578 -24.26 -10.64 19.28
C LYS A 578 -23.88 -9.24 18.81
N ALA A 579 -23.16 -9.16 17.69
CA ALA A 579 -22.86 -7.91 17.03
C ALA A 579 -24.16 -7.25 16.56
N LYS A 580 -24.57 -6.17 17.23
CA LYS A 580 -25.68 -5.30 16.82
C LYS A 580 -25.07 -4.05 16.21
N ASP A 581 -25.27 -3.85 14.90
CA ASP A 581 -24.79 -2.69 14.14
C ASP A 581 -23.27 -2.60 13.93
N LEU A 582 -22.55 -3.73 14.02
CA LEU A 582 -21.11 -3.78 13.77
C LEU A 582 -20.80 -4.86 12.72
N PRO A 583 -20.31 -4.49 11.52
CA PRO A 583 -19.96 -5.44 10.48
C PRO A 583 -18.58 -6.05 10.79
N VAL A 584 -18.55 -7.09 11.64
CA VAL A 584 -17.31 -7.74 12.08
C VAL A 584 -16.51 -8.22 10.88
N ASP A 585 -17.18 -8.80 9.89
CA ASP A 585 -16.61 -9.24 8.61
C ASP A 585 -15.81 -8.15 7.89
N ARG A 586 -16.29 -6.90 7.88
CA ARG A 586 -15.58 -5.78 7.25
C ARG A 586 -14.38 -5.31 8.07
N VAL A 587 -14.52 -5.29 9.40
CA VAL A 587 -13.44 -4.86 10.30
C VAL A 587 -12.26 -5.82 10.25
N VAL A 588 -12.52 -7.12 10.30
CA VAL A 588 -11.45 -8.13 10.38
C VAL A 588 -11.05 -8.66 9.00
N GLY A 589 -11.84 -8.40 7.96
CA GLY A 589 -11.68 -9.00 6.63
C GLY A 589 -10.29 -8.83 6.04
N ARG A 590 -9.72 -7.61 6.04
CA ARG A 590 -8.36 -7.37 5.54
C ARG A 590 -7.30 -8.14 6.32
N ARG A 591 -7.39 -8.12 7.65
CA ARG A 591 -6.44 -8.84 8.51
C ARG A 591 -6.53 -10.35 8.29
N GLN A 592 -7.73 -10.89 8.16
CA GLN A 592 -7.94 -12.31 7.88
C GLN A 592 -7.39 -12.70 6.51
N ILE A 593 -7.66 -11.90 5.46
CA ILE A 593 -7.13 -12.11 4.12
C ILE A 593 -5.61 -12.13 4.16
N ASP A 594 -4.96 -11.13 4.75
CA ASP A 594 -3.49 -11.07 4.76
C ASP A 594 -2.86 -12.26 5.51
N LEU A 595 -3.43 -12.67 6.65
CA LEU A 595 -2.93 -13.81 7.44
C LEU A 595 -3.16 -15.15 6.72
N LEU A 596 -4.30 -15.30 6.05
CA LEU A 596 -4.59 -16.50 5.25
C LEU A 596 -3.75 -16.55 3.97
N THR A 597 -3.46 -15.43 3.33
CA THR A 597 -2.50 -15.36 2.20
C THR A 597 -1.11 -15.78 2.65
N ALA A 598 -0.65 -15.28 3.81
CA ALA A 598 0.63 -15.71 4.38
C ALA A 598 0.66 -17.22 4.67
N ASN A 599 -0.46 -17.77 5.18
CA ASN A 599 -0.58 -19.20 5.45
C ASN A 599 -0.64 -20.06 4.17
N ALA A 600 -1.34 -19.58 3.15
CA ALA A 600 -1.36 -20.20 1.83
C ALA A 600 0.05 -20.24 1.22
N TRP A 601 0.79 -19.14 1.30
CA TRP A 601 2.18 -19.05 0.84
C TRP A 601 3.10 -20.05 1.58
N LEU A 602 3.01 -20.13 2.91
CA LEU A 602 3.84 -21.04 3.71
C LEU A 602 3.54 -22.51 3.40
N SER A 603 2.25 -22.85 3.33
CA SER A 603 1.80 -24.24 3.13
C SER A 603 1.83 -24.71 1.68
N GLY A 604 1.83 -23.79 0.70
CA GLY A 604 1.62 -24.10 -0.71
C GLY A 604 0.21 -24.63 -1.03
N SER A 605 -0.77 -24.41 -0.13
CA SER A 605 -2.11 -24.98 -0.25
C SER A 605 -2.99 -24.21 -1.25
N LYS A 606 -3.30 -24.84 -2.39
CA LYS A 606 -4.26 -24.33 -3.38
C LYS A 606 -5.66 -24.11 -2.83
N GLU A 607 -6.08 -24.92 -1.85
CA GLU A 607 -7.38 -24.75 -1.19
C GLU A 607 -7.44 -23.43 -0.41
N LEU A 608 -6.34 -23.06 0.27
CA LEU A 608 -6.25 -21.78 0.96
C LEU A 608 -6.20 -20.61 -0.02
N GLU A 609 -5.49 -20.73 -1.16
CA GLU A 609 -5.48 -19.70 -2.21
C GLU A 609 -6.91 -19.42 -2.72
N GLN A 610 -7.66 -20.48 -3.05
CA GLN A 610 -9.05 -20.36 -3.49
C GLN A 610 -9.96 -19.78 -2.40
N LYS A 611 -9.76 -20.16 -1.15
CA LYS A 611 -10.50 -19.60 -0.01
C LYS A 611 -10.24 -18.09 0.11
N VAL A 612 -8.97 -17.67 0.04
CA VAL A 612 -8.61 -16.24 0.09
C VAL A 612 -9.21 -15.48 -1.08
N ALA A 613 -9.22 -16.04 -2.29
CA ALA A 613 -9.85 -15.42 -3.45
C ALA A 613 -11.36 -15.21 -3.23
N LYS A 614 -12.08 -16.22 -2.75
CA LYS A 614 -13.51 -16.13 -2.41
C LYS A 614 -13.79 -15.08 -1.33
N MET A 615 -12.97 -15.05 -0.27
CA MET A 615 -13.05 -14.04 0.79
C MET A 615 -12.86 -12.63 0.24
N SER A 616 -11.81 -12.42 -0.55
CA SER A 616 -11.49 -11.14 -1.19
C SER A 616 -12.66 -10.60 -2.01
N ILE A 617 -13.24 -11.45 -2.88
CA ILE A 617 -14.39 -11.08 -3.72
C ILE A 617 -15.62 -10.74 -2.87
N GLN A 618 -15.92 -11.55 -1.84
CA GLN A 618 -17.09 -11.33 -0.97
C GLN A 618 -16.96 -10.07 -0.12
N SER A 619 -15.79 -9.80 0.45
CA SER A 619 -15.57 -8.62 1.30
C SER A 619 -15.22 -7.35 0.52
N GLY A 620 -14.90 -7.45 -0.77
CA GLY A 620 -14.44 -6.33 -1.59
C GLY A 620 -13.02 -5.88 -1.24
N VAL A 621 -12.20 -6.74 -0.63
CA VAL A 621 -10.86 -6.40 -0.14
C VAL A 621 -9.81 -7.11 -1.00
N PRO A 622 -8.92 -6.39 -1.70
CA PRO A 622 -7.93 -7.02 -2.58
C PRO A 622 -7.01 -8.01 -1.87
N SER A 623 -6.66 -9.08 -2.57
CA SER A 623 -5.66 -10.09 -2.20
C SER A 623 -4.78 -10.45 -3.41
N GLU A 624 -3.64 -11.11 -3.17
CA GLU A 624 -2.73 -11.59 -4.24
C GLU A 624 -3.39 -12.58 -5.22
N TYR A 625 -4.52 -13.18 -4.84
CA TYR A 625 -5.24 -14.15 -5.68
C TYR A 625 -6.43 -13.51 -6.42
N THR A 626 -6.55 -12.18 -6.38
CA THR A 626 -7.63 -11.42 -7.04
C THR A 626 -7.10 -10.21 -7.76
N LEU A 627 -7.80 -9.79 -8.82
CA LEU A 627 -7.47 -8.61 -9.60
C LEU A 627 -8.65 -7.63 -9.56
N MET A 628 -8.36 -6.35 -9.39
CA MET A 628 -9.36 -5.30 -9.52
C MET A 628 -9.43 -4.82 -10.97
N VAL A 629 -10.64 -4.84 -11.53
CA VAL A 629 -10.91 -4.50 -12.91
C VAL A 629 -11.99 -3.42 -12.98
N LEU A 630 -11.83 -2.42 -13.84
CA LEU A 630 -12.89 -1.48 -14.16
C LEU A 630 -13.68 -2.01 -15.35
N HIS A 631 -14.96 -2.28 -15.11
CA HIS A 631 -15.93 -2.53 -16.16
C HIS A 631 -16.54 -1.20 -16.59
N HIS A 632 -16.55 -0.96 -17.91
CA HIS A 632 -17.23 0.20 -18.46
C HIS A 632 -18.60 -0.21 -19.01
N THR A 633 -19.59 0.66 -18.82
CA THR A 633 -20.91 0.56 -19.46
C THR A 633 -21.14 1.80 -20.30
N LEU A 634 -21.64 1.60 -21.52
CA LEU A 634 -22.09 2.70 -22.37
C LEU A 634 -23.46 3.15 -21.89
N ARG A 635 -23.61 4.43 -21.57
CA ARG A 635 -24.94 5.01 -21.37
C ARG A 635 -25.56 5.29 -22.74
N GLU A 636 -26.59 4.54 -23.10
CA GLU A 636 -27.47 4.96 -24.20
C GLU A 636 -28.18 6.25 -23.77
N GLU A 637 -27.89 7.36 -24.45
CA GLU A 637 -28.69 8.57 -24.33
C GLU A 637 -30.10 8.25 -24.82
N LYS A 638 -31.09 8.32 -23.92
CA LYS A 638 -32.51 8.31 -24.31
C LYS A 638 -32.82 9.61 -25.04
N ALA A 639 -32.53 9.64 -26.33
CA ALA A 639 -33.16 10.57 -27.26
C ALA A 639 -34.53 9.98 -27.65
N SER A 640 -35.59 10.75 -27.39
CA SER A 640 -36.93 10.51 -27.92
C SER A 640 -36.92 10.54 -29.46
N GLU A 641 -37.81 9.74 -30.08
CA GLU A 641 -38.08 9.59 -31.53
C GLU A 641 -37.03 8.73 -32.29
N THR A 642 -37.30 7.55 -32.86
CA THR A 642 -38.51 7.00 -33.49
C THR A 642 -38.43 5.46 -33.40
N ILE A 643 -39.27 4.84 -32.57
CA ILE A 643 -39.44 3.38 -32.56
C ILE A 643 -40.31 3.05 -33.77
N LEU A 644 -39.75 2.48 -34.84
CA LEU A 644 -40.51 1.63 -35.79
C LEU A 644 -39.69 0.87 -36.86
N ILE A 645 -38.34 0.93 -36.88
CA ILE A 645 -37.55 0.14 -37.86
C ILE A 645 -36.59 -0.89 -37.21
N GLN A 646 -36.27 -0.75 -35.92
CA GLN A 646 -35.32 -1.66 -35.25
C GLN A 646 -35.93 -3.03 -34.87
N ASP A 647 -37.23 -3.10 -34.60
CA ASP A 647 -37.89 -4.34 -34.15
C ASP A 647 -38.10 -5.38 -35.26
N VAL A 648 -38.04 -4.96 -36.54
CA VAL A 648 -38.19 -5.85 -37.69
C VAL A 648 -36.84 -6.50 -38.06
N PHE A 649 -35.72 -5.79 -37.90
CA PHE A 649 -34.39 -6.33 -38.21
C PHE A 649 -33.88 -7.36 -37.19
N ASN A 650 -34.22 -7.20 -35.90
CA ASN A 650 -33.79 -8.11 -34.83
C ASN A 650 -34.47 -9.49 -34.86
N LYS A 651 -35.49 -9.70 -35.70
CA LYS A 651 -36.17 -11.00 -35.86
C LYS A 651 -35.58 -11.89 -36.95
N ILE A 652 -34.72 -11.37 -37.83
CA ILE A 652 -34.28 -12.08 -39.05
C ILE A 652 -32.85 -12.67 -38.91
N TYR A 653 -32.02 -12.10 -38.04
CA TYR A 653 -30.70 -12.67 -37.72
C TYR A 653 -30.40 -12.52 -36.22
N PRO A 654 -30.23 -13.62 -35.45
CA PRO A 654 -29.63 -13.54 -34.14
C PRO A 654 -28.13 -13.31 -34.32
N LEU A 655 -27.72 -12.06 -34.56
CA LEU A 655 -26.31 -11.70 -34.41
C LEU A 655 -25.97 -11.90 -32.93
N LYS A 656 -25.07 -12.86 -32.64
CA LYS A 656 -24.30 -12.86 -31.40
C LYS A 656 -23.74 -11.44 -31.23
N LYS A 657 -24.27 -10.67 -30.27
CA LYS A 657 -23.56 -9.50 -29.75
C LYS A 657 -22.24 -10.04 -29.21
N MET A 658 -21.16 -9.90 -29.98
CA MET A 658 -19.82 -9.91 -29.44
C MET A 658 -19.74 -8.66 -28.57
N ASP A 659 -19.94 -8.87 -27.26
CA ASP A 659 -19.78 -7.85 -26.25
C ASP A 659 -18.28 -7.51 -26.24
N LEU A 660 -17.89 -6.45 -26.96
CA LEU A 660 -16.52 -5.96 -26.99
C LEU A 660 -16.25 -5.21 -25.67
N GLN A 661 -16.24 -5.94 -24.55
CA GLN A 661 -16.00 -5.40 -23.21
C GLN A 661 -14.52 -5.08 -23.05
N THR A 662 -14.13 -3.83 -23.33
CA THR A 662 -12.80 -3.32 -22.98
C THR A 662 -12.70 -3.16 -21.46
N LYS A 663 -12.17 -4.15 -20.75
CA LYS A 663 -11.90 -4.07 -19.31
C LYS A 663 -10.58 -3.31 -19.07
N ILE A 664 -10.54 -2.45 -18.06
CA ILE A 664 -9.29 -1.81 -17.63
C ILE A 664 -8.79 -2.55 -16.39
N MET A 665 -7.59 -3.14 -16.47
CA MET A 665 -6.94 -3.77 -15.33
C MET A 665 -6.28 -2.68 -14.47
N LEU A 666 -6.75 -2.50 -13.23
CA LEU A 666 -6.13 -1.56 -12.30
C LEU A 666 -4.80 -2.09 -11.79
N GLY A 667 -4.66 -3.40 -11.70
CA GLY A 667 -3.39 -4.01 -11.34
C GLY A 667 -3.27 -4.38 -9.86
N ASN A 668 -2.04 -4.50 -9.32
CA ASN A 668 -1.81 -5.23 -8.08
C ASN A 668 -1.88 -4.19 -6.97
N LEU A 669 -2.93 -4.30 -6.18
CA LEU A 669 -3.18 -3.45 -5.02
C LEU A 669 -2.49 -4.02 -3.77
N CYS A 670 -1.80 -5.14 -3.93
CA CYS A 670 -1.12 -5.86 -2.86
C CYS A 670 0.40 -5.83 -3.08
N VAL A 671 1.13 -6.36 -2.10
CA VAL A 671 2.56 -6.15 -1.88
C VAL A 671 3.44 -7.15 -2.61
N GLY A 672 2.86 -8.23 -3.12
CA GLY A 672 3.56 -9.34 -3.77
C GLY A 672 4.21 -10.33 -2.79
N PHE A 673 4.75 -11.42 -3.35
CA PHE A 673 5.49 -12.46 -2.64
C PHE A 673 7.02 -12.23 -2.68
N GLY A 674 7.44 -10.96 -2.73
CA GLY A 674 8.84 -10.56 -2.89
C GLY A 674 9.37 -10.68 -4.32
N ASN A 675 10.59 -10.16 -4.53
CA ASN A 675 11.30 -10.18 -5.81
C ASN A 675 12.74 -10.68 -5.61
N LEU A 676 12.95 -11.96 -5.90
CA LEU A 676 14.25 -12.61 -5.80
C LEU A 676 15.28 -12.06 -6.80
N SER A 677 14.85 -11.68 -8.01
CA SER A 677 15.79 -11.14 -9.01
C SER A 677 16.28 -9.76 -8.59
N ALA A 678 15.37 -8.88 -8.14
CA ALA A 678 15.74 -7.58 -7.61
C ALA A 678 16.67 -7.68 -6.40
N THR A 679 16.43 -8.67 -5.53
CA THR A 679 17.31 -8.95 -4.38
C THR A 679 18.69 -9.40 -4.84
N ALA A 680 18.76 -10.37 -5.77
CA ALA A 680 20.03 -10.88 -6.29
C ALA A 680 20.85 -9.81 -7.04
N GLU A 681 20.17 -8.92 -7.74
CA GLU A 681 20.77 -7.78 -8.46
C GLU A 681 21.09 -6.59 -7.55
N ASN A 682 20.76 -6.68 -6.25
CA ASN A 682 20.92 -5.61 -5.26
C ASN A 682 20.24 -4.30 -5.68
N ILE A 683 19.05 -4.40 -6.30
CA ILE A 683 18.27 -3.23 -6.70
C ILE A 683 17.74 -2.55 -5.43
N PRO A 684 18.09 -1.28 -5.15
CA PRO A 684 17.60 -0.61 -3.96
C PRO A 684 16.08 -0.42 -3.99
N PRO A 685 15.41 -0.50 -2.82
CA PRO A 685 13.97 -0.31 -2.74
C PRO A 685 13.56 1.07 -3.28
N GLY A 686 12.53 1.10 -4.13
CA GLY A 686 12.03 2.32 -4.79
C GLY A 686 12.70 2.66 -6.13
N THR A 687 13.66 1.86 -6.58
CA THR A 687 14.19 1.90 -7.96
C THR A 687 13.51 0.83 -8.82
N GLU A 688 12.24 1.02 -9.17
CA GLU A 688 11.57 0.11 -10.12
C GLU A 688 11.87 0.48 -11.57
N GLU A 689 12.14 -0.55 -12.38
CA GLU A 689 12.38 -0.48 -13.81
C GLU A 689 11.24 0.26 -14.54
N THR A 690 11.57 1.32 -15.26
CA THR A 690 10.90 1.54 -16.55
C THR A 690 11.15 0.27 -17.35
N LYS A 691 10.19 -0.66 -17.40
CA LYS A 691 10.12 -1.59 -18.53
C LYS A 691 10.20 -0.71 -19.76
N SER A 692 11.34 -0.75 -20.44
CA SER A 692 11.46 -0.12 -21.74
C SER A 692 10.30 -0.65 -22.56
N SER A 693 9.56 0.24 -23.23
CA SER A 693 8.48 -0.18 -24.13
C SER A 693 8.90 -1.42 -24.91
N ASP A 694 8.03 -2.43 -25.02
CA ASP A 694 8.30 -3.71 -25.72
C ASP A 694 9.06 -3.54 -27.05
N ALA A 695 8.88 -2.39 -27.73
CA ALA A 695 9.64 -2.01 -28.92
C ALA A 695 11.17 -2.02 -28.73
N THR A 696 11.72 -1.55 -27.60
CA THR A 696 13.17 -1.48 -27.35
C THR A 696 13.75 -2.84 -27.03
N GLU A 697 13.02 -3.67 -26.29
CA GLU A 697 13.40 -5.05 -25.96
C GLU A 697 13.26 -5.97 -27.18
N MET A 698 12.22 -5.78 -28.02
CA MET A 698 12.11 -6.43 -29.33
C MET A 698 13.23 -6.02 -30.28
N LEU A 699 13.59 -4.73 -30.34
CA LEU A 699 14.72 -4.25 -31.14
C LEU A 699 16.05 -4.84 -30.66
N PHE A 700 16.26 -4.93 -29.35
CA PHE A 700 17.46 -5.53 -28.77
C PHE A 700 17.52 -7.04 -29.01
N ASN A 701 16.41 -7.76 -28.86
CA ASN A 701 16.30 -9.19 -29.11
C ASN A 701 16.40 -9.54 -30.60
N ALA A 702 15.90 -8.69 -31.50
CA ALA A 702 16.09 -8.83 -32.94
C ALA A 702 17.56 -8.59 -33.33
N ALA A 703 18.18 -7.54 -32.81
CA ALA A 703 19.60 -7.25 -33.04
C ALA A 703 20.53 -8.35 -32.48
N SER A 704 20.21 -8.89 -31.31
CA SER A 704 20.94 -9.99 -30.67
C SER A 704 20.83 -11.30 -31.46
N ASN A 705 19.61 -11.65 -31.93
CA ASN A 705 19.38 -12.85 -32.74
C ASN A 705 20.00 -12.76 -34.15
N CYS A 706 20.12 -11.56 -34.71
CA CYS A 706 20.82 -11.35 -35.97
C CYS A 706 22.33 -11.57 -35.82
N CYS A 707 22.92 -11.10 -34.72
CA CYS A 707 24.34 -11.30 -34.42
C CYS A 707 24.68 -12.76 -34.07
N SER A 708 23.83 -13.48 -33.33
CA SER A 708 24.09 -14.88 -32.95
C SER A 708 24.07 -15.84 -34.15
N ARG A 709 23.15 -15.63 -35.11
CA ARG A 709 23.05 -16.47 -36.33
C ARG A 709 24.23 -16.33 -37.29
N VAL A 710 24.97 -15.23 -37.25
CA VAL A 710 26.19 -15.02 -38.06
C VAL A 710 27.41 -15.67 -37.39
N VAL A 711 27.42 -15.75 -36.06
CA VAL A 711 28.54 -16.32 -35.28
C VAL A 711 28.49 -17.86 -35.24
N ASP A 712 27.31 -18.47 -35.30
CA ASP A 712 27.15 -19.95 -35.30
C ASP A 712 27.67 -20.65 -36.58
N ARG A 713 28.11 -19.91 -37.60
CA ARG A 713 28.70 -20.48 -38.83
C ARG A 713 30.22 -20.28 -38.94
N CYS A 714 30.87 -19.65 -37.97
CA CYS A 714 32.30 -19.38 -37.99
C CYS A 714 32.98 -19.87 -36.70
N CYS A 715 33.99 -20.73 -36.85
CA CYS A 715 34.90 -21.07 -35.76
C CYS A 715 35.57 -19.80 -35.20
N CYS A 716 35.66 -19.66 -33.87
CA CYS A 716 36.20 -18.47 -33.18
C CYS A 716 37.59 -18.05 -33.69
N MET A 717 38.44 -19.01 -34.07
CA MET A 717 39.79 -18.72 -34.61
C MET A 717 39.74 -18.14 -36.03
N CYS A 718 38.78 -18.56 -36.87
CA CYS A 718 38.60 -18.01 -38.21
C CYS A 718 38.02 -16.59 -38.17
N PHE A 719 37.15 -16.29 -37.20
CA PHE A 719 36.58 -14.95 -37.02
C PHE A 719 37.64 -13.95 -36.57
N ILE A 720 38.46 -14.29 -35.57
CA ILE A 720 39.56 -13.44 -35.08
C ILE A 720 40.59 -13.17 -36.18
N GLN A 721 40.93 -14.19 -36.98
CA GLN A 721 41.90 -14.06 -38.06
C GLN A 721 41.37 -13.24 -39.24
N THR A 722 40.05 -13.26 -39.48
CA THR A 722 39.40 -12.41 -40.48
C THR A 722 39.33 -10.96 -40.00
N CYS A 723 39.00 -10.74 -38.73
CA CYS A 723 38.99 -9.41 -38.11
C CYS A 723 40.39 -8.76 -38.07
N SER A 724 41.47 -9.55 -37.95
CA SER A 724 42.84 -9.02 -37.97
C SER A 724 43.32 -8.51 -39.34
N TYR A 725 42.64 -8.86 -40.43
CA TYR A 725 42.95 -8.40 -41.80
C TYR A 725 41.98 -7.31 -42.30
N MET A 726 40.99 -6.91 -41.51
CA MET A 726 40.02 -5.88 -41.90
C MET A 726 40.63 -4.47 -41.80
N ASN A 727 40.87 -3.83 -42.95
CA ASN A 727 41.15 -2.40 -43.00
C ASN A 727 39.91 -1.60 -42.58
N ASN A 728 40.10 -0.42 -41.98
CA ASN A 728 39.08 0.49 -41.47
C ASN A 728 37.94 0.77 -42.48
N GLN A 729 38.23 0.83 -43.79
CA GLN A 729 37.18 1.00 -44.80
C GLN A 729 36.24 -0.22 -44.91
N CYS A 730 36.77 -1.44 -44.73
CA CYS A 730 35.97 -2.65 -44.75
C CYS A 730 35.08 -2.76 -43.50
N ALA A 731 35.57 -2.33 -42.34
CA ALA A 731 34.78 -2.25 -41.11
C ALA A 731 33.63 -1.23 -41.21
N ILE A 732 33.86 -0.09 -41.86
CA ILE A 732 32.82 0.92 -42.12
C ILE A 732 31.76 0.39 -43.08
N VAL A 733 32.16 -0.31 -44.16
CA VAL A 733 31.20 -0.91 -45.09
C VAL A 733 30.40 -2.02 -44.41
N LEU A 734 31.03 -2.83 -43.57
CA LEU A 734 30.34 -3.88 -42.82
C LEU A 734 29.33 -3.30 -41.82
N SER A 735 29.70 -2.22 -41.11
CA SER A 735 28.78 -1.56 -40.17
C SER A 735 27.61 -0.88 -40.89
N GLN A 736 27.86 -0.30 -42.06
CA GLN A 736 26.80 0.26 -42.92
C GLN A 736 25.87 -0.83 -43.47
N ILE A 737 26.39 -2.00 -43.84
CA ILE A 737 25.58 -3.15 -44.28
C ILE A 737 24.74 -3.69 -43.11
N CYS A 738 25.32 -3.85 -41.92
CA CYS A 738 24.56 -4.28 -40.73
C CYS A 738 23.48 -3.26 -40.35
N ALA A 739 23.78 -1.96 -40.43
CA ALA A 739 22.80 -0.91 -40.20
C ALA A 739 21.68 -0.93 -41.27
N ALA A 740 22.02 -1.17 -42.55
CA ALA A 740 21.04 -1.31 -43.61
C ALA A 740 20.15 -2.54 -43.41
N LEU A 741 20.72 -3.68 -43.02
CA LEU A 741 19.97 -4.91 -42.73
C LEU A 741 19.04 -4.75 -41.52
N ALA A 742 19.50 -4.06 -40.47
CA ALA A 742 18.64 -3.69 -39.33
C ALA A 742 17.48 -2.77 -39.75
N CYS A 743 17.72 -1.83 -40.68
CA CYS A 743 16.65 -1.02 -41.27
C CYS A 743 15.65 -1.84 -42.11
N PHE A 744 16.10 -2.88 -42.81
CA PHE A 744 15.20 -3.77 -43.56
C PHE A 744 14.34 -4.66 -42.65
N GLU A 745 14.87 -5.15 -41.53
CA GLU A 745 14.06 -5.87 -40.53
C GLU A 745 13.10 -4.93 -39.79
N CYS A 746 13.49 -3.67 -39.51
CA CYS A 746 12.56 -2.65 -39.03
C CYS A 746 11.41 -2.40 -40.01
N MET A 747 11.64 -2.49 -41.33
CA MET A 747 10.55 -2.40 -42.32
C MET A 747 9.63 -3.63 -42.29
N ASN A 748 10.14 -4.83 -42.06
CA ASN A 748 9.29 -6.02 -41.85
C ASN A 748 8.46 -5.91 -40.56
N CYS A 749 9.05 -5.37 -39.49
CA CYS A 749 8.34 -5.10 -38.24
C CYS A 749 7.24 -4.04 -38.42
N CYS A 750 7.50 -3.00 -39.24
CA CYS A 750 6.47 -2.03 -39.66
C CYS A 750 5.36 -2.66 -40.53
N PHE A 751 5.66 -3.70 -41.31
CA PHE A 751 4.67 -4.43 -42.10
C PHE A 751 3.76 -5.33 -41.24
N GLU A 752 4.29 -5.92 -40.16
CA GLU A 752 3.48 -6.70 -39.21
C GLU A 752 2.67 -5.82 -38.24
N LEU A 753 3.13 -4.59 -37.95
CA LEU A 753 2.44 -3.65 -37.05
C LEU A 753 1.41 -2.75 -37.74
N CYS A 754 1.45 -2.64 -39.07
CA CYS A 754 0.45 -1.90 -39.87
C CYS A 754 -0.47 -2.85 -40.64
N GLU A 755 -1.39 -3.52 -39.95
CA GLU A 755 -2.61 -4.04 -40.61
C GLU A 755 -3.54 -2.87 -40.96
N CYS A 756 -3.42 -2.37 -42.18
CA CYS A 756 -4.46 -1.59 -42.85
C CYS A 756 -4.75 -2.22 -44.21
N GLY A 757 -5.80 -3.04 -44.28
CA GLY A 757 -6.49 -3.45 -45.52
C GLY A 757 -6.00 -4.74 -46.15
#